data_AF-A0A7X8VVJ5-F1
#
_entry.id   AF-A0A7X8VVJ5-F1
#
_cell.length_a   1.000
_cell.length_b   1.000
_cell.length_c   1.000
_cell.angle_alpha   90.00
_cell.angle_beta   90.00
_cell.angle_gamma   90.00
#
_symmetry.space_group_name_H-M   'P 1'
#
loop_
_entity.id
_entity.type
_entity.pdbx_description
1 polymer ?
#
loop_
_entity_poly.entity_id
_entity_poly.type
_entity_poly.pdbx_seq_one_letter_code
_entity_poly.pdbx_strand_id
1 'polypeptide(L)'
;MDKRYHPQILTRDLILQPKISSDWLRCQRMLFASRDHLDYSPGSSGGHGFNDWWPRFCKSHPEYFALQPDGTRGTYPGPGVDNPKGDQYWAKKLCKSNPAVWQQWVTDALADLERNPRMNYPSAGASDGHNSGVCVCPNCKAWDRLDAEPFTFYWKGKQEEYVYLSDRYVTFWNHLARLLKEKLPERDDVLVQAMAYGPSTTPPLGDGLEQNTMLAFVSSFPFATPDSRRTNKERWLGWSKKAPNMFYRPNWWYFGGGVWCLPEVALQDLADDFHFLGQNGCMGLFIDGATEAWCTAAPMYYLLAQLTWNCQADEKAILKDYYQRGFGPAATAVEEYWQVWEEARRQVLAATDFRHGSSNRLKVFHLLRNVYSGSVLAQTDACLKRAETAVADSELFRQRVAFVRAGWTFTDLMLKSADAMDTVRKTSGTDKEAVNKSLACWQQIKDIVASHPNSLEMGRLMRMVQSKGYVYMGNMENYFGPPSQAFQDALDASLPVETAGKGKEWELVYDSDFSNPAELKKWQVTAGAWEINAGALCCQGKADNRLLFRQSVPDYQRIEFTAQVLPEAGAPASDLSVFLQVAAEGDSLQTGYFFQFGGMGNTLHRIIRKGSILWEEQQPKIRIVAGQKHQIVVENDEGLLRLNVDGKDVRVLR
;
A
#
# COMPACT_ATOMS: atom_id res chain seq x y z
N MET A 1 12.13 7.19 -48.98
CA MET A 1 11.45 6.27 -48.04
C MET A 1 11.99 6.58 -46.65
N ASP A 2 11.23 7.26 -45.81
CA ASP A 2 11.58 7.42 -44.39
C ASP A 2 11.61 6.03 -43.76
N LYS A 3 12.81 5.56 -43.38
CA LYS A 3 12.94 4.38 -42.53
C LYS A 3 12.40 4.75 -41.15
N ARG A 4 11.09 4.59 -40.95
CA ARG A 4 10.51 4.70 -39.60
C ARG A 4 11.06 3.54 -38.79
N TYR A 5 11.77 3.85 -37.72
CA TYR A 5 12.28 2.86 -36.79
C TYR A 5 11.09 2.13 -36.13
N HIS A 6 11.02 0.81 -36.31
CA HIS A 6 10.06 -0.03 -35.59
C HIS A 6 10.68 -0.40 -34.23
N PRO A 7 9.94 -0.20 -33.12
CA PRO A 7 10.49 -0.49 -31.80
C PRO A 7 10.82 -1.98 -31.69
N GLN A 8 11.95 -2.28 -31.07
CA GLN A 8 12.43 -3.66 -30.93
C GLN A 8 11.56 -4.46 -29.95
N ILE A 9 11.19 -3.83 -28.84
CA ILE A 9 10.27 -4.39 -27.85
C ILE A 9 8.87 -3.94 -28.23
N LEU A 10 8.04 -4.86 -28.72
CA LEU A 10 6.75 -4.56 -29.33
C LEU A 10 5.68 -4.24 -28.29
N THR A 11 5.62 -5.04 -27.22
CA THR A 11 4.73 -4.82 -26.08
C THR A 11 5.51 -4.15 -24.96
N ARG A 12 5.13 -2.91 -24.60
CA ARG A 12 5.77 -2.15 -23.53
C ARG A 12 4.71 -1.86 -22.49
N ASP A 13 4.91 -2.41 -21.30
CA ASP A 13 4.05 -2.14 -20.17
C ASP A 13 4.89 -1.84 -18.94
N LEU A 14 4.53 -0.75 -18.29
CA LEU A 14 5.13 -0.26 -17.07
C LEU A 14 3.96 0.03 -16.14
N ILE A 15 3.85 -0.75 -15.07
CA ILE A 15 2.77 -0.62 -14.09
C ILE A 15 3.02 0.65 -13.25
N LEU A 16 2.70 1.80 -13.83
CA LEU A 16 2.54 3.07 -13.15
C LEU A 16 1.06 3.25 -12.81
N GLN A 17 0.79 3.92 -11.68
CA GLN A 17 -0.58 4.36 -11.43
C GLN A 17 -0.94 5.50 -12.40
N PRO A 18 -2.20 5.63 -12.82
CA PRO A 18 -2.56 6.62 -13.84
C PRO A 18 -2.53 8.07 -13.34
N LYS A 19 -2.27 8.31 -12.05
CA LYS A 19 -2.47 9.61 -11.41
C LYS A 19 -1.45 10.67 -11.85
N ILE A 20 -0.17 10.32 -11.93
CA ILE A 20 0.89 11.27 -12.34
C ILE A 20 1.31 11.01 -13.79
N SER A 21 1.44 9.74 -14.18
CA SER A 21 2.25 9.39 -15.35
C SER A 21 1.50 9.17 -16.66
N SER A 22 0.16 9.29 -16.67
CA SER A 22 -0.66 8.90 -17.85
C SER A 22 -0.32 9.69 -19.12
N ASP A 23 -0.18 11.01 -19.03
CA ASP A 23 0.21 11.84 -20.18
C ASP A 23 1.68 11.63 -20.56
N TRP A 24 2.57 11.45 -19.57
CA TRP A 24 3.98 11.17 -19.84
C TRP A 24 4.14 9.85 -20.60
N LEU A 25 3.49 8.77 -20.14
CA LEU A 25 3.54 7.47 -20.81
C LEU A 25 3.04 7.55 -22.26
N ARG A 26 1.99 8.35 -22.51
CA ARG A 26 1.49 8.61 -23.87
C ARG A 26 2.54 9.33 -24.72
N CYS A 27 3.10 10.43 -24.21
CA CYS A 27 4.13 11.20 -24.90
C CYS A 27 5.40 10.38 -25.17
N GLN A 28 5.75 9.48 -24.25
CA GLN A 28 6.89 8.57 -24.36
C GLN A 28 6.58 7.29 -25.15
N ARG A 29 5.36 7.12 -25.70
CA ARG A 29 4.99 5.94 -26.51
C ARG A 29 5.12 4.62 -25.74
N MET A 30 4.86 4.69 -24.43
CA MET A 30 4.88 3.56 -23.49
C MET A 30 3.51 2.89 -23.33
N LEU A 31 2.45 3.44 -23.94
CA LEU A 31 1.08 2.87 -23.92
C LEU A 31 0.76 2.24 -25.28
N PHE A 32 1.20 1.00 -25.52
CA PHE A 32 0.90 0.29 -26.79
C PHE A 32 0.01 -0.94 -26.66
N ALA A 33 -0.36 -1.32 -25.43
CA ALA A 33 -1.51 -2.19 -25.18
C ALA A 33 -2.50 -1.41 -24.31
N SER A 34 -3.77 -1.49 -24.69
CA SER A 34 -4.84 -0.58 -24.29
C SER A 34 -5.01 -0.36 -22.79
N ARG A 35 -5.46 0.86 -22.48
CA ARG A 35 -5.92 1.37 -21.18
C ARG A 35 -6.97 0.48 -20.47
N ASP A 36 -7.52 -0.53 -21.16
CA ASP A 36 -8.54 -1.45 -20.64
C ASP A 36 -7.96 -2.81 -20.20
N HIS A 37 -6.67 -3.08 -20.39
CA HIS A 37 -6.07 -4.38 -20.02
C HIS A 37 -5.54 -4.47 -18.59
N LEU A 38 -5.40 -3.37 -17.87
CA LEU A 38 -4.62 -3.32 -16.62
C LEU A 38 -5.44 -3.16 -15.34
N ASP A 39 -6.69 -2.71 -15.44
CA ASP A 39 -7.57 -2.64 -14.29
C ASP A 39 -8.35 -3.95 -14.13
N TYR A 40 -7.85 -4.79 -13.21
CA TYR A 40 -8.66 -5.75 -12.45
C TYR A 40 -9.38 -6.88 -13.20
N SER A 41 -9.09 -7.14 -14.48
CA SER A 41 -9.52 -8.41 -15.09
C SER A 41 -8.59 -9.55 -14.64
N PRO A 42 -9.11 -10.70 -14.20
CA PRO A 42 -8.35 -11.95 -14.23
C PRO A 42 -7.76 -12.10 -15.65
N GLY A 43 -6.46 -12.39 -15.74
CA GLY A 43 -5.80 -12.60 -17.04
C GLY A 43 -5.17 -11.38 -17.71
N SER A 44 -4.96 -10.24 -17.01
CA SER A 44 -4.13 -9.16 -17.55
C SER A 44 -2.69 -9.61 -17.83
N SER A 45 -2.14 -9.09 -18.93
CA SER A 45 -0.82 -9.46 -19.45
C SER A 45 0.29 -9.23 -18.42
N GLY A 46 1.04 -10.29 -18.09
CA GLY A 46 2.17 -10.27 -17.16
C GLY A 46 1.84 -10.66 -15.72
N GLY A 47 0.55 -10.84 -15.38
CA GLY A 47 0.08 -11.16 -14.02
C GLY A 47 -0.06 -12.65 -13.69
N HIS A 48 -0.56 -12.94 -12.48
CA HIS A 48 -0.85 -14.29 -11.98
C HIS A 48 -2.23 -14.79 -12.49
N GLY A 49 -2.29 -15.97 -13.11
CA GLY A 49 -3.48 -16.43 -13.85
C GLY A 49 -4.60 -17.05 -13.02
N PHE A 50 -4.39 -17.26 -11.71
CA PHE A 50 -5.27 -18.12 -10.89
C PHE A 50 -5.70 -17.47 -9.56
N ASN A 51 -5.59 -16.15 -9.42
CA ASN A 51 -5.81 -15.44 -8.16
C ASN A 51 -7.24 -15.59 -7.61
N ASP A 52 -8.24 -15.73 -8.48
CA ASP A 52 -9.66 -15.83 -8.15
C ASP A 52 -10.18 -17.28 -8.09
N TRP A 53 -9.34 -18.26 -8.45
CA TRP A 53 -9.76 -19.67 -8.54
C TRP A 53 -10.16 -20.24 -7.19
N TRP A 54 -9.42 -19.94 -6.11
CA TRP A 54 -9.75 -20.46 -4.78
C TRP A 54 -11.16 -20.05 -4.32
N PRO A 55 -11.53 -18.75 -4.33
CA PRO A 55 -12.91 -18.33 -4.10
C PRO A 55 -13.96 -19.03 -4.97
N ARG A 56 -13.65 -19.31 -6.23
CA ARG A 56 -14.59 -19.89 -7.20
C ARG A 56 -14.79 -21.40 -7.02
N PHE A 57 -13.72 -22.13 -6.69
CA PHE A 57 -13.67 -23.58 -6.91
C PHE A 57 -13.34 -24.40 -5.67
N CYS A 58 -12.92 -23.80 -4.54
CA CYS A 58 -12.49 -24.58 -3.37
C CYS A 58 -13.55 -25.54 -2.80
N LYS A 59 -14.85 -25.23 -2.98
CA LYS A 59 -15.97 -26.06 -2.51
C LYS A 59 -16.44 -27.09 -3.54
N SER A 60 -16.55 -26.69 -4.80
CA SER A 60 -17.10 -27.53 -5.89
C SER A 60 -16.04 -28.42 -6.56
N HIS A 61 -14.81 -27.93 -6.64
CA HIS A 61 -13.69 -28.57 -7.33
C HIS A 61 -12.39 -28.54 -6.50
N PRO A 62 -12.40 -29.10 -5.27
CA PRO A 62 -11.18 -29.15 -4.45
C PRO A 62 -10.01 -29.86 -5.16
N GLU A 63 -10.29 -30.78 -6.09
CA GLU A 63 -9.31 -31.49 -6.93
C GLU A 63 -8.52 -30.59 -7.89
N TYR A 64 -8.98 -29.36 -8.16
CA TYR A 64 -8.21 -28.38 -8.94
C TYR A 64 -6.97 -27.92 -8.17
N PHE A 65 -7.04 -27.93 -6.84
CA PHE A 65 -5.98 -27.43 -5.99
C PHE A 65 -4.94 -28.49 -5.65
N ALA A 66 -3.74 -28.00 -5.36
CA ALA A 66 -2.57 -28.78 -5.03
C ALA A 66 -2.86 -29.72 -3.85
N LEU A 67 -2.56 -31.01 -4.02
CA LEU A 67 -2.47 -31.97 -2.92
C LEU A 67 -1.33 -31.56 -2.00
N GLN A 68 -1.61 -31.47 -0.70
CA GLN A 68 -0.66 -31.12 0.34
C GLN A 68 -0.13 -32.41 1.03
N PRO A 69 1.00 -32.35 1.76
CA PRO A 69 1.58 -33.52 2.45
C PRO A 69 0.66 -34.21 3.46
N ASP A 70 -0.29 -33.47 4.04
CA ASP A 70 -1.29 -33.99 5.00
C ASP A 70 -2.50 -34.65 4.31
N GLY A 71 -2.47 -34.79 2.98
CA GLY A 71 -3.55 -35.37 2.18
C GLY A 71 -4.67 -34.38 1.83
N THR A 72 -4.65 -33.16 2.38
CA THR A 72 -5.64 -32.13 2.07
C THR A 72 -5.34 -31.42 0.75
N ARG A 73 -6.28 -30.62 0.23
CA ARG A 73 -6.10 -29.85 -1.02
C ARG A 73 -6.27 -28.36 -0.80
N GLY A 74 -5.29 -27.60 -1.28
CA GLY A 74 -5.30 -26.14 -1.23
C GLY A 74 -5.39 -25.55 0.18
N THR A 75 -5.00 -26.27 1.24
CA THR A 75 -5.10 -25.75 2.62
C THR A 75 -3.96 -24.79 2.99
N TYR A 76 -2.93 -24.65 2.15
CA TYR A 76 -1.78 -23.77 2.40
C TYR A 76 -1.25 -23.13 1.10
N PRO A 77 -0.73 -21.88 1.15
CA PRO A 77 -0.84 -20.91 2.25
C PRO A 77 -2.23 -20.26 2.27
N GLY A 78 -2.53 -19.40 3.24
CA GLY A 78 -3.80 -18.66 3.28
C GLY A 78 -5.00 -19.47 3.77
N PRO A 79 -6.24 -19.09 3.43
CA PRO A 79 -7.39 -19.46 4.24
C PRO A 79 -7.94 -20.85 3.89
N GLY A 80 -8.73 -21.42 4.80
CA GLY A 80 -9.49 -22.65 4.57
C GLY A 80 -10.74 -22.43 3.71
N VAL A 81 -11.43 -23.53 3.38
CA VAL A 81 -12.64 -23.56 2.54
C VAL A 81 -13.81 -22.77 3.15
N ASP A 82 -13.84 -22.65 4.48
CA ASP A 82 -14.89 -21.93 5.21
C ASP A 82 -14.76 -20.41 5.11
N ASN A 83 -13.56 -19.90 4.82
CA ASN A 83 -13.32 -18.48 4.59
C ASN A 83 -12.48 -18.26 3.32
N PRO A 84 -13.03 -18.55 2.13
CA PRO A 84 -12.23 -18.64 0.91
C PRO A 84 -11.70 -17.29 0.41
N LYS A 85 -12.09 -16.17 1.02
CA LYS A 85 -11.58 -14.82 0.71
C LYS A 85 -10.66 -14.25 1.80
N GLY A 86 -10.28 -15.06 2.79
CA GLY A 86 -9.29 -14.66 3.81
C GLY A 86 -7.88 -14.45 3.25
N ASP A 87 -6.95 -13.99 4.08
CA ASP A 87 -5.62 -13.57 3.67
C ASP A 87 -4.87 -14.60 2.83
N GLN A 88 -4.23 -14.17 1.74
CA GLN A 88 -3.44 -15.00 0.82
C GLN A 88 -4.26 -16.05 0.04
N TYR A 89 -5.57 -15.88 -0.15
CA TYR A 89 -6.38 -16.76 -1.01
C TYR A 89 -5.84 -16.86 -2.45
N TRP A 90 -5.23 -15.79 -2.96
CA TRP A 90 -4.64 -15.72 -4.29
C TRP A 90 -3.36 -16.56 -4.45
N ALA A 91 -2.74 -16.98 -3.34
CA ALA A 91 -1.46 -17.71 -3.35
C ALA A 91 -1.62 -19.23 -3.54
N LYS A 92 -2.86 -19.73 -3.57
CA LYS A 92 -3.20 -21.16 -3.63
C LYS A 92 -2.66 -21.80 -4.91
N LYS A 93 -2.00 -22.94 -4.76
CA LYS A 93 -1.41 -23.68 -5.89
C LYS A 93 -2.41 -24.68 -6.47
N LEU A 94 -2.24 -24.94 -7.77
CA LEU A 94 -3.05 -25.89 -8.51
C LEU A 94 -2.37 -27.26 -8.62
N CYS A 95 -3.19 -28.30 -8.79
CA CYS A 95 -2.77 -29.61 -9.23
C CYS A 95 -2.57 -29.57 -10.75
N LYS A 96 -1.36 -29.18 -11.19
CA LYS A 96 -1.02 -28.97 -12.61
C LYS A 96 -1.22 -30.20 -13.49
N SER A 97 -1.13 -31.40 -12.93
CA SER A 97 -1.34 -32.66 -13.65
C SER A 97 -2.80 -33.08 -13.77
N ASN A 98 -3.76 -32.27 -13.30
CA ASN A 98 -5.18 -32.59 -13.40
C ASN A 98 -5.76 -32.05 -14.73
N PRO A 99 -6.19 -32.91 -15.68
CA PRO A 99 -6.74 -32.45 -16.95
C PRO A 99 -7.96 -31.54 -16.84
N ALA A 100 -8.76 -31.66 -15.76
CA ALA A 100 -9.90 -30.80 -15.52
C ALA A 100 -9.48 -29.33 -15.26
N VAL A 101 -8.29 -29.11 -14.68
CA VAL A 101 -7.71 -27.76 -14.56
C VAL A 101 -7.42 -27.16 -15.93
N TRP A 102 -6.94 -27.97 -16.88
CA TRP A 102 -6.62 -27.49 -18.23
C TRP A 102 -7.88 -27.09 -18.99
N GLN A 103 -8.92 -27.95 -18.91
CA GLN A 103 -10.21 -27.68 -19.53
C GLN A 103 -10.88 -26.43 -18.95
N GLN A 104 -10.87 -26.28 -17.62
CA GLN A 104 -11.41 -25.09 -16.97
C GLN A 104 -10.64 -23.84 -17.38
N TRP A 105 -9.30 -23.89 -17.42
CA TRP A 105 -8.49 -22.75 -17.83
C TRP A 105 -8.79 -22.33 -19.27
N VAL A 106 -8.89 -23.27 -20.22
CA VAL A 106 -9.24 -22.94 -21.61
C VAL A 106 -10.64 -22.34 -21.69
N THR A 107 -11.58 -22.84 -20.89
CA THR A 107 -12.95 -22.28 -20.82
C THR A 107 -12.93 -20.83 -20.36
N ASP A 108 -12.19 -20.53 -19.28
CA ASP A 108 -12.00 -19.17 -18.77
C ASP A 108 -11.32 -18.27 -19.83
N ALA A 109 -10.25 -18.76 -20.47
CA ALA A 109 -9.50 -18.01 -21.48
C ALA A 109 -10.36 -17.67 -22.71
N LEU A 110 -11.21 -18.59 -23.17
CA LEU A 110 -12.14 -18.33 -24.27
C LEU A 110 -13.19 -17.29 -23.89
N ALA A 111 -13.73 -17.36 -22.66
CA ALA A 111 -14.67 -16.35 -22.15
C ALA A 111 -14.00 -14.97 -22.00
N ASP A 112 -12.73 -14.92 -21.61
CA ASP A 112 -11.96 -13.67 -21.55
C ASP A 112 -11.74 -13.08 -22.94
N LEU A 113 -11.41 -13.92 -23.93
CA LEU A 113 -11.25 -13.50 -25.34
C LEU A 113 -12.57 -13.05 -25.98
N GLU A 114 -13.69 -13.67 -25.61
CA GLU A 114 -15.02 -13.23 -26.06
C GLU A 114 -15.36 -11.85 -25.49
N ARG A 115 -15.10 -11.64 -24.19
CA ARG A 115 -15.30 -10.34 -23.53
C ARG A 115 -14.33 -9.27 -24.03
N ASN A 116 -13.11 -9.66 -24.38
CA ASN A 116 -12.07 -8.78 -24.88
C ASN A 116 -11.34 -9.40 -26.09
N PRO A 117 -11.86 -9.19 -27.32
CA PRO A 117 -11.25 -9.73 -28.53
C PRO A 117 -9.84 -9.21 -28.82
N ARG A 118 -9.43 -8.11 -28.17
CA ARG A 118 -8.09 -7.51 -28.28
C ARG A 118 -7.09 -8.09 -27.26
N MET A 119 -7.49 -9.02 -26.40
CA MET A 119 -6.55 -9.72 -25.54
C MET A 119 -5.71 -10.70 -26.38
N ASN A 120 -4.39 -10.65 -26.20
CA ASN A 120 -3.44 -11.52 -26.90
C ASN A 120 -2.78 -12.55 -25.98
N TYR A 121 -2.84 -12.36 -24.66
CA TYR A 121 -2.01 -13.11 -23.71
C TYR A 121 -2.81 -13.65 -22.52
N PRO A 122 -3.74 -14.61 -22.69
CA PRO A 122 -4.43 -15.23 -21.56
C PRO A 122 -3.42 -15.82 -20.57
N SER A 123 -3.51 -15.42 -19.30
CA SER A 123 -2.52 -15.78 -18.28
C SER A 123 -2.66 -17.20 -17.77
N ALA A 124 -1.56 -17.96 -17.86
CA ALA A 124 -1.33 -19.20 -17.12
C ALA A 124 -0.17 -19.03 -16.11
N GLY A 125 0.11 -17.78 -15.72
CA GLY A 125 1.16 -17.43 -14.78
C GLY A 125 0.94 -18.09 -13.42
N ALA A 126 2.04 -18.56 -12.81
CA ALA A 126 2.01 -19.23 -11.51
C ALA A 126 1.31 -18.37 -10.45
N SER A 127 0.48 -18.92 -9.57
CA SER A 127 -0.02 -18.18 -8.39
C SER A 127 1.14 -17.68 -7.53
N ASP A 128 0.98 -16.51 -6.90
CA ASP A 128 2.03 -15.89 -6.11
C ASP A 128 2.27 -16.60 -4.75
N GLY A 129 3.37 -16.32 -4.04
CA GLY A 129 3.90 -17.17 -2.96
C GLY A 129 4.66 -18.36 -3.54
N HIS A 130 5.71 -18.08 -4.30
CA HIS A 130 6.28 -19.01 -5.29
C HIS A 130 6.74 -20.39 -4.76
N ASN A 131 7.14 -20.49 -3.49
CA ASN A 131 7.71 -21.70 -2.89
C ASN A 131 6.76 -22.39 -1.88
N SER A 132 5.52 -21.95 -1.76
CA SER A 132 4.58 -22.49 -0.77
C SER A 132 3.46 -23.31 -1.39
N GLY A 133 3.03 -24.37 -0.70
CA GLY A 133 1.79 -25.11 -1.00
C GLY A 133 1.79 -25.87 -2.32
N VAL A 134 2.96 -26.13 -2.91
CA VAL A 134 3.08 -26.81 -4.21
C VAL A 134 2.54 -28.24 -4.13
N CYS A 135 1.91 -28.71 -5.22
CA CYS A 135 1.29 -30.03 -5.29
C CYS A 135 2.32 -31.15 -5.12
N VAL A 136 2.01 -32.12 -4.23
CA VAL A 136 2.83 -33.30 -3.96
C VAL A 136 2.26 -34.59 -4.54
N CYS A 137 1.21 -34.52 -5.36
CA CYS A 137 0.58 -35.73 -5.92
C CYS A 137 1.55 -36.48 -6.86
N PRO A 138 1.44 -37.82 -6.97
CA PRO A 138 2.31 -38.62 -7.83
C PRO A 138 2.34 -38.15 -9.28
N ASN A 139 1.21 -37.73 -9.82
CA ASN A 139 1.10 -37.29 -11.22
C ASN A 139 1.85 -35.97 -11.48
N CYS A 140 1.83 -35.01 -10.54
CA CYS A 140 2.65 -33.80 -10.66
C CYS A 140 4.14 -34.13 -10.49
N LYS A 141 4.47 -35.02 -9.55
CA LYS A 141 5.86 -35.45 -9.31
C LYS A 141 6.47 -36.21 -10.48
N ALA A 142 5.65 -36.92 -11.26
CA ALA A 142 6.10 -37.65 -12.44
C ALA A 142 6.68 -36.74 -13.55
N TRP A 143 6.42 -35.44 -13.51
CA TRP A 143 6.98 -34.46 -14.45
C TRP A 143 8.25 -33.76 -13.95
N ASP A 144 8.66 -34.03 -12.71
CA ASP A 144 9.82 -33.37 -12.12
C ASP A 144 11.11 -34.01 -12.58
N ARG A 145 12.10 -33.16 -12.83
CA ARG A 145 13.46 -33.56 -13.17
C ARG A 145 14.31 -33.58 -11.90
N LEU A 146 14.49 -34.77 -11.34
CA LEU A 146 15.27 -34.96 -10.10
C LEU A 146 16.75 -34.58 -10.25
N ASP A 147 17.22 -34.42 -11.49
CA ASP A 147 18.55 -33.94 -11.87
C ASP A 147 18.64 -32.41 -11.99
N ALA A 148 17.57 -31.66 -11.72
CA ALA A 148 17.57 -30.20 -11.69
C ALA A 148 18.21 -29.62 -10.41
N GLU A 149 18.54 -28.32 -10.45
CA GLU A 149 19.10 -27.58 -9.30
C GLU A 149 18.21 -27.72 -8.04
N PRO A 150 18.79 -27.76 -6.83
CA PRO A 150 18.01 -27.80 -5.59
C PRO A 150 17.13 -26.57 -5.37
N PHE A 151 15.96 -26.77 -4.77
CA PHE A 151 15.03 -25.70 -4.37
C PHE A 151 14.21 -26.06 -3.14
N THR A 152 13.98 -25.10 -2.24
CA THR A 152 13.26 -25.33 -0.99
C THR A 152 11.79 -24.93 -1.08
N PHE A 153 10.91 -25.81 -0.63
CA PHE A 153 9.46 -25.63 -0.58
C PHE A 153 8.90 -25.68 0.84
N TYR A 154 7.75 -25.02 1.02
CA TYR A 154 7.09 -24.83 2.31
C TYR A 154 5.63 -25.28 2.27
N TRP A 155 5.21 -25.97 3.32
CA TRP A 155 3.83 -26.35 3.60
C TRP A 155 3.51 -26.08 5.07
N LYS A 156 2.26 -26.31 5.47
CA LYS A 156 1.86 -26.20 6.88
C LYS A 156 2.70 -27.14 7.75
N GLY A 157 3.54 -26.57 8.61
CA GLY A 157 4.39 -27.32 9.53
C GLY A 157 5.51 -28.14 8.86
N LYS A 158 5.81 -27.91 7.58
CA LYS A 158 6.82 -28.67 6.85
C LYS A 158 7.63 -27.79 5.90
N GLN A 159 8.93 -28.02 5.86
CA GLN A 159 9.86 -27.51 4.86
C GLN A 159 10.58 -28.71 4.23
N GLU A 160 10.81 -28.68 2.93
CA GLU A 160 11.51 -29.75 2.20
C GLU A 160 12.45 -29.14 1.15
N GLU A 161 13.69 -29.59 1.10
CA GLU A 161 14.57 -29.37 -0.06
C GLU A 161 14.23 -30.41 -1.13
N TYR A 162 14.03 -29.92 -2.36
CA TYR A 162 13.73 -30.72 -3.52
C TYR A 162 14.45 -30.10 -4.72
N VAL A 163 13.81 -30.02 -5.90
CA VAL A 163 14.39 -29.46 -7.12
C VAL A 163 13.53 -28.34 -7.71
N TYR A 164 14.12 -27.48 -8.54
CA TYR A 164 13.36 -26.59 -9.41
C TYR A 164 12.38 -27.39 -10.27
N LEU A 165 11.22 -26.80 -10.56
CA LEU A 165 10.07 -27.46 -11.18
C LEU A 165 9.81 -26.98 -12.61
N SER A 166 10.80 -26.40 -13.30
CA SER A 166 10.63 -25.80 -14.62
C SER A 166 9.97 -26.75 -15.62
N ASP A 167 10.42 -28.01 -15.70
CA ASP A 167 9.84 -29.03 -16.59
C ASP A 167 8.36 -29.34 -16.28
N ARG A 168 7.98 -29.40 -15.00
CA ARG A 168 6.58 -29.55 -14.58
C ARG A 168 5.73 -28.38 -15.06
N TYR A 169 6.25 -27.16 -14.95
CA TYR A 169 5.54 -25.96 -15.39
C TYR A 169 5.44 -25.89 -16.92
N VAL A 170 6.51 -26.23 -17.65
CA VAL A 170 6.51 -26.32 -19.12
C VAL A 170 5.52 -27.36 -19.60
N THR A 171 5.50 -28.54 -19.00
CA THR A 171 4.53 -29.60 -19.33
C THR A 171 3.09 -29.09 -19.17
N PHE A 172 2.80 -28.41 -18.06
CA PHE A 172 1.50 -27.79 -17.82
C PHE A 172 1.14 -26.74 -18.87
N TRP A 173 2.03 -25.78 -19.12
CA TRP A 173 1.76 -24.72 -20.11
C TRP A 173 1.60 -25.26 -21.53
N ASN A 174 2.36 -26.30 -21.90
CA ASN A 174 2.24 -26.95 -23.21
C ASN A 174 0.88 -27.66 -23.36
N HIS A 175 0.33 -28.27 -22.30
CA HIS A 175 -1.04 -28.79 -22.34
C HIS A 175 -2.06 -27.69 -22.60
N LEU A 176 -1.95 -26.55 -21.91
CA LEU A 176 -2.84 -25.41 -22.12
C LEU A 176 -2.71 -24.84 -23.53
N ALA A 177 -1.49 -24.68 -24.03
CA ALA A 177 -1.19 -24.15 -25.35
C ALA A 177 -1.75 -25.03 -26.47
N ARG A 178 -1.59 -26.35 -26.38
CA ARG A 178 -2.16 -27.31 -27.35
C ARG A 178 -3.69 -27.25 -27.36
N LEU A 179 -4.32 -27.25 -26.20
CA LEU A 179 -5.78 -27.17 -26.10
C LEU A 179 -6.31 -25.83 -26.63
N LEU A 180 -5.64 -24.72 -26.32
CA LEU A 180 -6.04 -23.41 -26.84
C LEU A 180 -5.91 -23.36 -28.37
N LYS A 181 -4.83 -23.92 -28.94
CA LYS A 181 -4.62 -24.00 -30.39
C LYS A 181 -5.68 -24.87 -31.08
N GLU A 182 -6.12 -25.96 -30.44
CA GLU A 182 -7.24 -26.77 -30.95
C GLU A 182 -8.54 -25.97 -31.01
N LYS A 183 -8.83 -25.13 -30.00
CA LYS A 183 -10.04 -24.30 -29.97
C LYS A 183 -9.97 -23.07 -30.86
N LEU A 184 -8.77 -22.53 -31.08
CA LEU A 184 -8.52 -21.32 -31.87
C LEU A 184 -7.43 -21.56 -32.92
N PRO A 185 -7.65 -22.45 -33.91
CA PRO A 185 -6.63 -22.80 -34.90
C PRO A 185 -6.19 -21.60 -35.75
N GLU A 186 -7.06 -20.62 -35.96
CA GLU A 186 -6.81 -19.44 -36.80
C GLU A 186 -6.21 -18.23 -36.06
N ARG A 187 -6.01 -18.32 -34.73
CA ARG A 187 -5.53 -17.19 -33.90
C ARG A 187 -4.10 -17.39 -33.42
N ASP A 188 -3.13 -17.24 -34.35
CA ASP A 188 -1.70 -17.29 -34.02
C ASP A 188 -1.20 -16.09 -33.20
N ASP A 189 -2.00 -15.04 -33.11
CA ASP A 189 -1.74 -13.85 -32.30
C ASP A 189 -2.12 -14.01 -30.82
N VAL A 190 -2.74 -15.14 -30.43
CA VAL A 190 -3.09 -15.45 -29.05
C VAL A 190 -2.10 -16.45 -28.46
N LEU A 191 -1.32 -15.99 -27.48
CA LEU A 191 -0.26 -16.77 -26.84
C LEU A 191 -0.59 -17.06 -25.38
N VAL A 192 -0.41 -18.31 -24.95
CA VAL A 192 -0.50 -18.63 -23.52
C VAL A 192 0.63 -17.94 -22.77
N GLN A 193 0.30 -17.08 -21.81
CA GLN A 193 1.32 -16.43 -20.97
C GLN A 193 1.79 -17.40 -19.88
N ALA A 194 2.93 -18.02 -20.14
CA ALA A 194 3.76 -18.72 -19.16
C ALA A 194 4.55 -17.72 -18.31
N MET A 195 5.00 -18.15 -17.13
CA MET A 195 5.75 -17.30 -16.21
C MET A 195 6.88 -18.06 -15.50
N ALA A 196 8.13 -17.74 -15.85
CA ALA A 196 9.31 -18.23 -15.16
C ALA A 196 9.48 -17.44 -13.84
N TYR A 197 8.91 -17.96 -12.76
CA TYR A 197 8.83 -17.31 -11.46
C TYR A 197 9.03 -18.33 -10.33
N GLY A 198 9.98 -18.02 -9.42
CA GLY A 198 10.37 -18.88 -8.31
C GLY A 198 10.83 -20.26 -8.77
N PRO A 199 10.08 -21.35 -8.50
CA PRO A 199 10.52 -22.70 -8.83
C PRO A 199 10.61 -22.98 -10.33
N SER A 200 10.18 -22.07 -11.21
CA SER A 200 10.34 -22.18 -12.66
C SER A 200 11.34 -21.16 -13.25
N THR A 201 12.18 -20.51 -12.43
CA THR A 201 13.11 -19.48 -12.93
C THR A 201 14.30 -20.06 -13.70
N THR A 202 14.72 -21.30 -13.44
CA THR A 202 15.73 -21.98 -14.28
C THR A 202 15.10 -22.44 -15.61
N PRO A 203 15.86 -22.52 -16.72
CA PRO A 203 15.35 -23.13 -17.95
C PRO A 203 15.03 -24.62 -17.74
N PRO A 204 14.03 -25.19 -18.45
CA PRO A 204 13.73 -26.61 -18.36
C PRO A 204 14.87 -27.46 -18.92
N LEU A 205 15.07 -28.65 -18.35
CA LEU A 205 16.06 -29.60 -18.85
C LEU A 205 15.55 -30.35 -20.09
N GLY A 206 14.26 -30.70 -20.10
CA GLY A 206 13.54 -31.37 -21.18
C GLY A 206 13.06 -30.41 -22.26
N ASP A 207 11.79 -30.54 -22.63
CA ASP A 207 11.20 -29.81 -23.76
C ASP A 207 11.14 -28.30 -23.50
N GLY A 208 11.10 -27.55 -24.61
CA GLY A 208 10.75 -26.13 -24.60
C GLY A 208 9.24 -25.91 -24.58
N LEU A 209 8.84 -24.64 -24.61
CA LEU A 209 7.46 -24.24 -24.74
C LEU A 209 6.95 -24.40 -26.18
N GLU A 210 5.65 -24.67 -26.32
CA GLU A 210 4.93 -24.63 -27.59
C GLU A 210 5.03 -23.26 -28.28
N GLN A 211 4.90 -23.23 -29.61
CA GLN A 211 5.06 -22.00 -30.42
C GLN A 211 4.05 -20.89 -30.05
N ASN A 212 2.82 -21.26 -29.68
CA ASN A 212 1.77 -20.32 -29.26
C ASN A 212 1.85 -19.99 -27.76
N THR A 213 3.06 -19.78 -27.25
CA THR A 213 3.31 -19.36 -25.87
C THR A 213 4.17 -18.10 -25.83
N MET A 214 4.05 -17.37 -24.75
CA MET A 214 5.01 -16.35 -24.37
C MET A 214 5.47 -16.60 -22.94
N LEU A 215 6.73 -16.29 -22.64
CA LEU A 215 7.30 -16.45 -21.32
C LEU A 215 7.58 -15.09 -20.69
N ALA A 216 6.80 -14.74 -19.66
CA ALA A 216 7.13 -13.68 -18.74
C ALA A 216 8.25 -14.14 -17.78
N PHE A 217 9.48 -13.71 -18.05
CA PHE A 217 10.65 -14.04 -17.24
C PHE A 217 10.77 -13.08 -16.06
N VAL A 218 10.55 -13.59 -14.85
CA VAL A 218 10.59 -12.80 -13.62
C VAL A 218 12.01 -12.79 -13.06
N SER A 219 12.72 -11.70 -13.29
CA SER A 219 14.06 -11.45 -12.72
C SER A 219 14.31 -9.97 -12.50
N SER A 220 15.35 -9.62 -11.76
CA SER A 220 15.83 -8.24 -11.62
C SER A 220 17.30 -8.20 -12.01
N PHE A 221 17.66 -7.34 -12.97
CA PHE A 221 19.05 -7.12 -13.39
C PHE A 221 19.62 -5.79 -12.87
N PRO A 222 19.03 -4.60 -13.15
CA PRO A 222 19.69 -3.32 -12.85
C PRO A 222 19.70 -2.96 -11.37
N PHE A 223 18.94 -3.67 -10.53
CA PHE A 223 18.89 -3.48 -9.09
C PHE A 223 19.43 -4.69 -8.31
N ALA A 224 20.04 -5.65 -9.00
CA ALA A 224 20.57 -6.88 -8.41
C ALA A 224 22.07 -6.79 -8.11
N THR A 225 22.55 -7.63 -7.19
CA THR A 225 24.01 -7.78 -7.00
C THR A 225 24.67 -8.28 -8.28
N PRO A 226 25.97 -8.01 -8.52
CA PRO A 226 26.67 -8.45 -9.74
C PRO A 226 26.52 -9.94 -10.05
N ASP A 227 26.61 -10.80 -9.02
CA ASP A 227 26.42 -12.24 -9.19
C ASP A 227 24.98 -12.61 -9.56
N SER A 228 23.99 -12.02 -8.87
CA SER A 228 22.58 -12.25 -9.20
C SER A 228 22.26 -11.76 -10.61
N ARG A 229 22.79 -10.60 -11.01
CA ARG A 229 22.64 -10.04 -12.35
C ARG A 229 23.20 -11.00 -13.41
N ARG A 230 24.42 -11.53 -13.20
CA ARG A 230 25.05 -12.54 -14.07
C ARG A 230 24.20 -13.81 -14.18
N THR A 231 23.84 -14.42 -13.05
CA THR A 231 23.04 -15.66 -13.03
C THR A 231 21.68 -15.49 -13.69
N ASN A 232 20.99 -14.37 -13.47
CA ASN A 232 19.71 -14.15 -14.13
C ASN A 232 19.89 -13.95 -15.66
N LYS A 233 20.98 -13.32 -16.13
CA LYS A 233 21.28 -13.22 -17.57
C LYS A 233 21.57 -14.59 -18.19
N GLU A 234 22.29 -15.46 -17.49
CA GLU A 234 22.50 -16.86 -17.92
C GLU A 234 21.18 -17.62 -18.03
N ARG A 235 20.29 -17.46 -17.04
CA ARG A 235 18.94 -18.05 -17.07
C ARG A 235 18.08 -17.49 -18.20
N TRP A 236 18.16 -16.19 -18.49
CA TRP A 236 17.52 -15.58 -19.66
C TRP A 236 17.99 -16.23 -20.96
N LEU A 237 19.31 -16.37 -21.15
CA LEU A 237 19.87 -17.03 -22.33
C LEU A 237 19.42 -18.49 -22.44
N GLY A 238 19.37 -19.21 -21.32
CA GLY A 238 18.82 -20.57 -21.28
C GLY A 238 17.35 -20.63 -21.72
N TRP A 239 16.52 -19.75 -21.19
CA TRP A 239 15.10 -19.67 -21.56
C TRP A 239 14.88 -19.20 -22.98
N SER A 240 15.69 -18.28 -23.51
CA SER A 240 15.59 -17.81 -24.90
C SER A 240 15.78 -18.92 -25.94
N LYS A 241 16.41 -20.03 -25.55
CA LYS A 241 16.57 -21.24 -26.38
C LYS A 241 15.39 -22.22 -26.25
N LYS A 242 14.55 -22.03 -25.24
CA LYS A 242 13.45 -22.94 -24.84
C LYS A 242 12.07 -22.31 -24.99
N ALA A 243 11.98 -21.00 -25.20
CA ALA A 243 10.72 -20.29 -25.35
C ALA A 243 10.73 -19.49 -26.66
N PRO A 244 9.63 -19.48 -27.43
CA PRO A 244 9.57 -18.78 -28.71
C PRO A 244 9.45 -17.25 -28.55
N ASN A 245 8.75 -16.78 -27.50
CA ASN A 245 8.48 -15.37 -27.28
C ASN A 245 8.88 -14.97 -25.85
N MET A 246 9.98 -14.22 -25.71
CA MET A 246 10.53 -13.83 -24.41
C MET A 246 10.06 -12.44 -23.98
N PHE A 247 9.53 -12.33 -22.77
CA PHE A 247 9.10 -11.07 -22.18
C PHE A 247 9.81 -10.86 -20.84
N TYR A 248 10.35 -9.65 -20.63
CA TYR A 248 11.00 -9.32 -19.39
C TYR A 248 10.00 -8.73 -18.39
N ARG A 249 9.80 -9.42 -17.25
CA ARG A 249 8.83 -9.03 -16.21
C ARG A 249 9.52 -8.81 -14.86
N PRO A 250 10.24 -7.71 -14.65
CA PRO A 250 10.90 -7.49 -13.37
C PRO A 250 9.98 -6.98 -12.27
N ASN A 251 10.39 -7.22 -11.02
CA ASN A 251 9.83 -6.59 -9.82
C ASN A 251 10.78 -5.46 -9.36
N TRP A 252 10.88 -4.39 -10.14
CA TRP A 252 11.78 -3.28 -9.85
C TRP A 252 11.29 -2.41 -8.68
N TRP A 253 12.22 -1.72 -8.03
CA TRP A 253 11.99 -0.84 -6.88
C TRP A 253 11.43 -1.50 -5.60
N TYR A 254 10.95 -2.74 -5.65
CA TYR A 254 10.37 -3.42 -4.47
C TYR A 254 11.33 -3.63 -3.31
N PHE A 255 12.62 -3.90 -3.56
CA PHE A 255 13.52 -4.47 -2.54
C PHE A 255 14.82 -3.69 -2.30
N GLY A 256 15.02 -2.52 -2.93
CA GLY A 256 16.25 -1.72 -2.82
C GLY A 256 16.06 -0.27 -2.37
N GLY A 257 14.86 0.09 -1.88
CA GLY A 257 14.54 1.41 -1.33
C GLY A 257 13.57 2.23 -2.17
N GLY A 258 13.47 1.97 -3.48
CA GLY A 258 12.58 2.71 -4.39
C GLY A 258 11.10 2.57 -4.06
N VAL A 259 10.70 1.46 -3.42
CA VAL A 259 9.35 1.21 -2.87
C VAL A 259 8.94 2.27 -1.85
N TRP A 260 9.91 2.87 -1.16
CA TRP A 260 9.73 3.99 -0.22
C TRP A 260 10.10 5.33 -0.84
N CYS A 261 10.18 5.39 -2.17
CA CYS A 261 10.56 6.56 -2.96
C CYS A 261 11.98 7.09 -2.68
N LEU A 262 12.84 6.32 -1.99
CA LEU A 262 14.25 6.68 -1.83
C LEU A 262 15.00 6.54 -3.18
N PRO A 263 16.11 7.27 -3.38
CA PRO A 263 16.91 7.14 -4.59
C PRO A 263 17.36 5.69 -4.80
N GLU A 264 16.99 5.11 -5.94
CA GLU A 264 17.43 3.78 -6.35
C GLU A 264 17.91 3.86 -7.80
N VAL A 265 19.03 4.55 -8.03
CA VAL A 265 19.50 4.95 -9.37
C VAL A 265 20.47 3.91 -9.94
N ALA A 266 20.24 3.46 -11.16
CA ALA A 266 21.06 2.47 -11.87
C ALA A 266 21.06 2.72 -13.39
N LEU A 267 21.50 3.90 -13.83
CA LEU A 267 21.40 4.36 -15.21
C LEU A 267 22.25 3.53 -16.17
N GLN A 268 23.51 3.27 -15.82
CA GLN A 268 24.42 2.47 -16.64
C GLN A 268 23.99 1.00 -16.66
N ASP A 269 23.66 0.42 -15.51
CA ASP A 269 23.21 -0.98 -15.45
C ASP A 269 21.90 -1.18 -16.24
N LEU A 270 20.97 -0.21 -16.15
CA LEU A 270 19.75 -0.19 -16.97
C LEU A 270 20.08 -0.20 -18.46
N ALA A 271 21.01 0.65 -18.91
CA ALA A 271 21.41 0.69 -20.31
C ALA A 271 22.00 -0.63 -20.78
N ASP A 272 23.00 -1.14 -20.06
CA ASP A 272 23.65 -2.43 -20.34
C ASP A 272 22.64 -3.60 -20.38
N ASP A 273 21.64 -3.58 -19.50
CA ASP A 273 20.61 -4.61 -19.43
C ASP A 273 19.62 -4.54 -20.59
N PHE A 274 19.27 -3.33 -21.05
CA PHE A 274 18.39 -3.17 -22.21
C PHE A 274 19.11 -3.51 -23.51
N HIS A 275 20.39 -3.14 -23.63
CA HIS A 275 21.25 -3.58 -24.73
C HIS A 275 21.28 -5.12 -24.79
N PHE A 276 21.51 -5.77 -23.64
CA PHE A 276 21.47 -7.24 -23.52
C PHE A 276 20.11 -7.82 -23.90
N LEU A 277 19.01 -7.29 -23.36
CA LEU A 277 17.65 -7.77 -23.65
C LEU A 277 17.32 -7.68 -25.14
N GLY A 278 17.66 -6.56 -25.77
CA GLY A 278 17.49 -6.38 -27.21
C GLY A 278 18.27 -7.43 -27.99
N GLN A 279 19.56 -7.58 -27.70
CA GLN A 279 20.43 -8.54 -28.41
C GLN A 279 20.02 -10.01 -28.21
N ASN A 280 19.21 -10.31 -27.19
CA ASN A 280 18.87 -11.68 -26.78
C ASN A 280 17.36 -11.95 -26.80
N GLY A 281 16.65 -11.38 -27.78
CA GLY A 281 15.31 -11.83 -28.17
C GLY A 281 14.16 -11.33 -27.28
N CYS A 282 14.35 -10.24 -26.52
CA CYS A 282 13.25 -9.64 -25.76
C CYS A 282 12.21 -9.01 -26.69
N MET A 283 10.99 -9.54 -26.65
CA MET A 283 9.86 -9.09 -27.49
C MET A 283 8.88 -8.19 -26.75
N GLY A 284 8.84 -8.28 -25.42
CA GLY A 284 7.98 -7.43 -24.61
C GLY A 284 8.45 -7.21 -23.17
N LEU A 285 7.84 -6.24 -22.51
CA LEU A 285 8.15 -5.77 -21.17
C LEU A 285 6.89 -5.67 -20.33
N PHE A 286 6.97 -6.14 -19.09
CA PHE A 286 5.97 -5.94 -18.04
C PHE A 286 6.68 -5.55 -16.74
N ILE A 287 6.95 -4.27 -16.52
CA ILE A 287 7.70 -3.85 -15.33
C ILE A 287 6.73 -3.63 -14.17
N ASP A 288 6.87 -4.45 -13.13
CA ASP A 288 6.12 -4.36 -11.88
C ASP A 288 6.90 -3.56 -10.82
N GLY A 289 6.19 -2.82 -9.99
CA GLY A 289 6.75 -2.10 -8.84
C GLY A 289 7.14 -0.64 -9.06
N ALA A 290 6.93 -0.08 -10.24
CA ALA A 290 7.30 1.31 -10.56
C ALA A 290 6.53 2.33 -9.71
N THR A 291 7.21 3.10 -8.84
CA THR A 291 6.58 3.85 -7.73
C THR A 291 6.05 5.23 -8.03
N GLU A 292 6.22 5.74 -9.26
CA GLU A 292 6.00 7.17 -9.60
C GLU A 292 6.86 8.14 -8.77
N ALA A 293 8.00 7.69 -8.22
CA ALA A 293 8.93 8.51 -7.46
C ALA A 293 9.80 9.39 -8.39
N TRP A 294 9.16 10.28 -9.16
CA TRP A 294 9.81 11.13 -10.16
C TRP A 294 10.93 11.98 -9.56
N CYS A 295 10.73 12.54 -8.37
CA CYS A 295 11.73 13.40 -7.73
C CYS A 295 13.03 12.67 -7.37
N THR A 296 13.03 11.33 -7.25
CA THR A 296 14.22 10.53 -6.89
C THR A 296 14.65 9.53 -7.97
N ALA A 297 13.93 9.42 -9.09
CA ALA A 297 14.24 8.47 -10.16
C ALA A 297 13.96 8.98 -11.59
N ALA A 298 13.66 10.27 -11.80
CA ALA A 298 13.29 10.82 -13.12
C ALA A 298 14.19 10.42 -14.31
N PRO A 299 15.54 10.53 -14.26
CA PRO A 299 16.36 10.17 -15.42
C PRO A 299 16.29 8.67 -15.75
N MET A 300 16.05 7.81 -14.76
CA MET A 300 15.86 6.38 -15.04
C MET A 300 14.56 6.12 -15.80
N TYR A 301 13.45 6.77 -15.42
CA TYR A 301 12.20 6.65 -16.18
C TYR A 301 12.36 7.15 -17.61
N TYR A 302 13.06 8.27 -17.80
CA TYR A 302 13.32 8.80 -19.13
C TYR A 302 14.20 7.85 -19.97
N LEU A 303 15.32 7.38 -19.42
CA LEU A 303 16.21 6.45 -20.09
C LEU A 303 15.50 5.13 -20.42
N LEU A 304 14.74 4.59 -19.47
CA LEU A 304 13.90 3.41 -19.68
C LEU A 304 12.99 3.60 -20.89
N ALA A 305 12.23 4.70 -20.93
CA ALA A 305 11.33 4.97 -22.06
C ALA A 305 12.06 4.96 -23.40
N GLN A 306 13.22 5.63 -23.50
CA GLN A 306 14.00 5.65 -24.74
C GLN A 306 14.52 4.26 -25.14
N LEU A 307 15.06 3.50 -24.18
CA LEU A 307 15.65 2.19 -24.44
C LEU A 307 14.60 1.11 -24.71
N THR A 308 13.39 1.22 -24.15
CA THR A 308 12.29 0.33 -24.52
C THR A 308 11.86 0.51 -25.98
N TRP A 309 12.06 1.71 -26.53
CA TRP A 309 11.79 1.99 -27.93
C TRP A 309 12.93 1.45 -28.79
N ASN A 310 14.16 1.86 -28.50
CA ASN A 310 15.37 1.41 -29.19
C ASN A 310 16.40 0.92 -28.18
N CYS A 311 16.46 -0.40 -27.99
CA CYS A 311 17.40 -1.04 -27.10
C CYS A 311 18.86 -0.88 -27.51
N GLN A 312 19.18 -0.30 -28.66
CA GLN A 312 20.55 -0.05 -29.13
C GLN A 312 20.87 1.45 -29.23
N ALA A 313 20.01 2.32 -28.69
CA ALA A 313 20.27 3.75 -28.65
C ALA A 313 21.43 4.08 -27.70
N ASP A 314 22.23 5.10 -28.05
CA ASP A 314 23.32 5.58 -27.21
C ASP A 314 22.77 6.24 -25.93
N GLU A 315 22.92 5.55 -24.80
CA GLU A 315 22.43 5.98 -23.50
C GLU A 315 23.08 7.29 -23.04
N LYS A 316 24.35 7.52 -23.39
CA LYS A 316 25.08 8.73 -22.99
C LYS A 316 24.58 9.93 -23.78
N ALA A 317 24.30 9.76 -25.07
CA ALA A 317 23.67 10.79 -25.88
C ALA A 317 22.26 11.13 -25.37
N ILE A 318 21.46 10.12 -25.00
CA ILE A 318 20.12 10.29 -24.43
C ILE A 318 20.18 11.09 -23.13
N LEU A 319 21.03 10.69 -22.18
CA LEU A 319 21.14 11.36 -20.88
C LEU A 319 21.69 12.78 -21.02
N LYS A 320 22.68 12.98 -21.90
CA LYS A 320 23.22 14.31 -22.20
C LYS A 320 22.13 15.23 -22.75
N ASP A 321 21.31 14.79 -23.70
CA ASP A 321 20.18 15.58 -24.22
C ASP A 321 19.14 15.87 -23.13
N TYR A 322 18.82 14.88 -22.29
CA TYR A 322 17.95 15.04 -21.13
C TYR A 322 18.44 16.14 -20.20
N TYR A 323 19.71 16.13 -19.80
CA TYR A 323 20.26 17.13 -18.89
C TYR A 323 20.33 18.51 -19.54
N GLN A 324 20.76 18.59 -20.80
CA GLN A 324 20.87 19.86 -21.53
C GLN A 324 19.51 20.53 -21.74
N ARG A 325 18.52 19.80 -22.25
CA ARG A 325 17.17 20.35 -22.48
C ARG A 325 16.40 20.55 -21.19
N GLY A 326 16.62 19.68 -20.21
CA GLY A 326 15.98 19.72 -18.91
C GLY A 326 16.47 20.89 -18.07
N PHE A 327 17.78 21.13 -18.00
CA PHE A 327 18.37 21.98 -16.97
C PHE A 327 19.25 23.11 -17.51
N GLY A 328 19.52 23.14 -18.83
CA GLY A 328 20.25 24.24 -19.46
C GLY A 328 21.61 24.50 -18.79
N PRO A 329 21.87 25.71 -18.26
CA PRO A 329 23.11 26.02 -17.52
C PRO A 329 23.41 25.08 -16.34
N ALA A 330 22.40 24.45 -15.74
CA ALA A 330 22.57 23.50 -14.63
C ALA A 330 22.84 22.06 -15.06
N ALA A 331 22.88 21.75 -16.37
CA ALA A 331 22.95 20.38 -16.88
C ALA A 331 24.07 19.55 -16.24
N THR A 332 25.30 20.05 -16.23
CA THR A 332 26.46 19.34 -15.65
C THR A 332 26.30 19.09 -14.15
N ALA A 333 25.83 20.08 -13.39
CA ALA A 333 25.65 19.94 -11.95
C ALA A 333 24.54 18.93 -11.60
N VAL A 334 23.47 18.86 -12.41
CA VAL A 334 22.40 17.87 -12.24
C VAL A 334 22.84 16.48 -12.67
N GLU A 335 23.64 16.35 -13.73
CA GLU A 335 24.26 15.08 -14.13
C GLU A 335 25.14 14.52 -13.01
N GLU A 336 26.04 15.34 -12.46
CA GLU A 336 26.89 14.96 -11.31
C GLU A 336 26.05 14.54 -10.09
N TYR A 337 24.94 15.23 -9.80
CA TYR A 337 24.01 14.84 -8.74
C TYR A 337 23.49 13.40 -8.89
N TRP A 338 23.09 13.00 -10.10
CA TRP A 338 22.58 11.65 -10.35
C TRP A 338 23.69 10.59 -10.35
N GLN A 339 24.89 10.92 -10.81
CA GLN A 339 26.05 10.04 -10.75
C GLN A 339 26.44 9.69 -9.31
N VAL A 340 26.34 10.66 -8.38
CA VAL A 340 26.58 10.40 -6.95
C VAL A 340 25.56 9.40 -6.39
N TRP A 341 24.28 9.53 -6.75
CA TRP A 341 23.25 8.57 -6.32
C TRP A 341 23.42 7.17 -6.91
N GLU A 342 23.83 7.09 -8.17
CA GLU A 342 24.14 5.81 -8.82
C GLU A 342 25.32 5.12 -8.14
N GLU A 343 26.38 5.87 -7.80
CA GLU A 343 27.52 5.32 -7.07
C GLU A 343 27.15 4.87 -5.65
N ALA A 344 26.34 5.67 -4.93
CA ALA A 344 25.81 5.27 -3.64
C ALA A 344 25.00 3.97 -3.74
N ARG A 345 24.21 3.80 -4.80
CA ARG A 345 23.45 2.57 -5.04
C ARG A 345 24.37 1.36 -5.30
N ARG A 346 25.46 1.53 -6.05
CA ARG A 346 26.47 0.48 -6.25
C ARG A 346 27.12 0.06 -4.93
N GLN A 347 27.43 0.99 -4.03
CA GLN A 347 27.95 0.67 -2.70
C GLN A 347 26.96 -0.18 -1.88
N VAL A 348 25.65 0.14 -1.94
CA VAL A 348 24.60 -0.68 -1.32
C VAL A 348 24.58 -2.10 -1.90
N LEU A 349 24.70 -2.26 -3.22
CA LEU A 349 24.73 -3.60 -3.85
C LEU A 349 25.99 -4.40 -3.54
N ALA A 350 27.11 -3.72 -3.33
CA ALA A 350 28.39 -4.34 -3.01
C ALA A 350 28.52 -4.74 -1.53
N ALA A 351 27.63 -4.24 -0.66
CA ALA A 351 27.65 -4.55 0.75
C ALA A 351 27.37 -6.03 1.02
N THR A 352 28.17 -6.65 1.88
CA THR A 352 28.14 -8.09 2.14
C THR A 352 26.85 -8.56 2.81
N ASP A 353 26.12 -7.67 3.46
CA ASP A 353 24.85 -7.90 4.15
C ASP A 353 23.61 -7.62 3.27
N PHE A 354 23.79 -7.03 2.09
CA PHE A 354 22.68 -6.77 1.18
C PHE A 354 22.08 -8.06 0.63
N ARG A 355 20.78 -8.25 0.84
CA ARG A 355 20.02 -9.40 0.33
C ARG A 355 18.67 -8.90 -0.17
N HIS A 356 18.27 -9.33 -1.36
CA HIS A 356 16.95 -9.05 -1.89
C HIS A 356 15.86 -9.74 -1.05
N GLY A 357 14.65 -9.18 -1.10
CA GLY A 357 13.45 -9.78 -0.56
C GLY A 357 12.88 -9.06 0.68
N SER A 358 11.58 -9.22 0.86
CA SER A 358 10.77 -8.62 1.94
C SER A 358 11.26 -8.92 3.35
N SER A 359 11.83 -10.12 3.57
CA SER A 359 12.41 -10.53 4.85
C SER A 359 13.65 -9.71 5.23
N ASN A 360 14.32 -9.07 4.27
CA ASN A 360 15.52 -8.26 4.48
C ASN A 360 15.25 -6.76 4.53
N ARG A 361 13.99 -6.31 4.41
CA ARG A 361 13.62 -4.90 4.28
C ARG A 361 14.25 -3.97 5.35
N LEU A 362 14.31 -4.41 6.61
CA LEU A 362 14.92 -3.61 7.68
C LEU A 362 16.44 -3.48 7.49
N LYS A 363 17.13 -4.58 7.17
CA LYS A 363 18.57 -4.58 6.89
C LYS A 363 18.91 -3.70 5.71
N VAL A 364 18.13 -3.82 4.63
CA VAL A 364 18.26 -2.97 3.43
C VAL A 364 18.08 -1.50 3.82
N PHE A 365 17.05 -1.16 4.59
CA PHE A 365 16.84 0.22 5.03
C PHE A 365 18.00 0.75 5.90
N HIS A 366 18.51 -0.06 6.84
CA HIS A 366 19.68 0.32 7.62
C HIS A 366 20.91 0.57 6.75
N LEU A 367 21.16 -0.29 5.77
CA LEU A 367 22.25 -0.11 4.81
C LEU A 367 22.07 1.17 3.98
N LEU A 368 20.86 1.44 3.48
CA LEU A 368 20.54 2.68 2.78
C LEU A 368 20.82 3.90 3.64
N ARG A 369 20.39 3.91 4.92
CA ARG A 369 20.67 5.00 5.85
C ARG A 369 22.16 5.21 6.07
N ASN A 370 22.94 4.14 6.17
CA ASN A 370 24.39 4.22 6.35
C ASN A 370 25.10 4.78 5.11
N VAL A 371 24.72 4.34 3.92
CA VAL A 371 25.40 4.76 2.67
C VAL A 371 24.92 6.13 2.23
N TYR A 372 23.62 6.44 2.34
CA TYR A 372 23.04 7.65 1.75
C TYR A 372 23.24 8.88 2.64
N SER A 373 23.50 8.71 3.94
CA SER A 373 23.74 9.82 4.86
C SER A 373 25.16 10.40 4.73
N GLY A 374 25.43 11.48 5.46
CA GLY A 374 26.76 12.08 5.55
C GLY A 374 27.30 12.57 4.20
N SER A 375 28.33 11.89 3.69
CA SER A 375 29.07 12.35 2.51
C SER A 375 28.23 12.37 1.22
N VAL A 376 27.32 11.41 1.02
CA VAL A 376 26.46 11.34 -0.18
C VAL A 376 25.47 12.50 -0.20
N LEU A 377 24.77 12.75 0.91
CA LEU A 377 23.88 13.91 1.04
C LEU A 377 24.64 15.24 0.88
N ALA A 378 25.85 15.36 1.43
CA ALA A 378 26.66 16.57 1.30
C ALA A 378 27.12 16.84 -0.15
N GLN A 379 27.57 15.80 -0.86
CA GLN A 379 27.99 15.91 -2.26
C GLN A 379 26.82 16.27 -3.17
N THR A 380 25.67 15.62 -2.97
CA THR A 380 24.46 15.88 -3.76
C THR A 380 23.89 17.28 -3.48
N ASP A 381 23.94 17.76 -2.23
CA ASP A 381 23.57 19.13 -1.88
C ASP A 381 24.48 20.17 -2.56
N ALA A 382 25.79 19.93 -2.58
CA ALA A 382 26.75 20.80 -3.26
C ALA A 382 26.51 20.86 -4.78
N CYS A 383 26.12 19.73 -5.39
CA CYS A 383 25.71 19.71 -6.80
C CYS A 383 24.47 20.58 -7.03
N LEU A 384 23.44 20.44 -6.20
CA LEU A 384 22.21 21.22 -6.35
C LEU A 384 22.40 22.71 -6.06
N LYS A 385 23.26 23.10 -5.11
CA LYS A 385 23.61 24.52 -4.87
C LYS A 385 24.26 25.16 -6.11
N ARG A 386 25.15 24.43 -6.79
CA ARG A 386 25.73 24.89 -8.06
C ARG A 386 24.67 24.99 -9.16
N ALA A 387 23.78 24.01 -9.25
CA ALA A 387 22.66 24.03 -10.20
C ALA A 387 21.76 25.25 -9.98
N GLU A 388 21.34 25.50 -8.74
CA GLU A 388 20.50 26.65 -8.33
C GLU A 388 21.15 27.98 -8.69
N THR A 389 22.46 28.11 -8.43
CA THR A 389 23.23 29.30 -8.80
C THR A 389 23.27 29.51 -10.31
N ALA A 390 23.51 28.44 -11.08
CA ALA A 390 23.64 28.52 -12.54
C ALA A 390 22.34 28.93 -13.26
N VAL A 391 21.19 28.74 -12.61
CA VAL A 391 19.88 29.03 -13.20
C VAL A 391 19.19 30.22 -12.55
N ALA A 392 19.90 30.99 -11.71
CA ALA A 392 19.35 32.10 -10.93
C ALA A 392 18.57 33.11 -11.77
N ASP A 393 18.87 33.26 -13.07
CA ASP A 393 18.21 34.18 -14.00
C ASP A 393 17.14 33.53 -14.90
N SER A 394 16.90 32.23 -14.81
CA SER A 394 15.90 31.51 -15.63
C SER A 394 14.81 30.86 -14.80
N GLU A 395 13.59 31.44 -14.82
CA GLU A 395 12.45 30.89 -14.08
C GLU A 395 12.14 29.43 -14.43
N LEU A 396 12.18 29.08 -15.72
CA LEU A 396 11.92 27.72 -16.18
C LEU A 396 12.94 26.72 -15.58
N PHE A 397 14.23 27.05 -15.64
CA PHE A 397 15.26 26.14 -15.12
C PHE A 397 15.31 26.16 -13.59
N ARG A 398 14.99 27.27 -12.91
CA ARG A 398 14.81 27.31 -11.45
C ARG A 398 13.75 26.32 -10.99
N GLN A 399 12.58 26.31 -11.63
CA GLN A 399 11.49 25.38 -11.27
C GLN A 399 11.91 23.91 -11.44
N ARG A 400 12.65 23.60 -12.51
CA ARG A 400 13.13 22.22 -12.75
C ARG A 400 14.22 21.80 -11.77
N VAL A 401 15.15 22.68 -11.42
CA VAL A 401 16.14 22.39 -10.37
C VAL A 401 15.46 22.26 -9.01
N ALA A 402 14.46 23.09 -8.69
CA ALA A 402 13.67 22.99 -7.47
C ALA A 402 12.93 21.64 -7.36
N PHE A 403 12.46 21.09 -8.48
CA PHE A 403 11.89 19.74 -8.52
C PHE A 403 12.90 18.64 -8.14
N VAL A 404 14.16 18.73 -8.58
CA VAL A 404 15.20 17.79 -8.16
C VAL A 404 15.56 18.00 -6.69
N ARG A 405 15.61 19.27 -6.23
CA ARG A 405 15.80 19.62 -4.83
C ARG A 405 14.71 19.03 -3.93
N ALA A 406 13.45 19.00 -4.37
CA ALA A 406 12.37 18.36 -3.64
C ALA A 406 12.66 16.87 -3.34
N GLY A 407 13.25 16.14 -4.28
CA GLY A 407 13.65 14.74 -4.09
C GLY A 407 14.81 14.57 -3.10
N TRP A 408 15.79 15.47 -3.15
CA TRP A 408 16.88 15.51 -2.16
C TRP A 408 16.34 15.79 -0.76
N THR A 409 15.50 16.83 -0.60
CA THR A 409 14.91 17.21 0.70
C THR A 409 14.01 16.10 1.23
N PHE A 410 13.21 15.45 0.37
CA PHE A 410 12.45 14.26 0.74
C PHE A 410 13.35 13.16 1.32
N THR A 411 14.45 12.85 0.64
CA THR A 411 15.39 11.81 1.07
C THR A 411 16.03 12.14 2.42
N ASP A 412 16.49 13.38 2.59
CA ASP A 412 17.05 13.87 3.85
C ASP A 412 16.03 13.81 5.01
N LEU A 413 14.79 14.23 4.78
CA LEU A 413 13.72 14.17 5.78
C LEU A 413 13.33 12.74 6.15
N MET A 414 13.34 11.80 5.20
CA MET A 414 13.12 10.37 5.48
C MET A 414 14.21 9.81 6.40
N LEU A 415 15.48 10.17 6.18
CA LEU A 415 16.59 9.74 7.04
C LEU A 415 16.54 10.41 8.42
N LYS A 416 16.23 11.71 8.50
CA LYS A 416 16.04 12.44 9.76
C LYS A 416 14.87 11.91 10.58
N SER A 417 13.77 11.54 9.92
CA SER A 417 12.64 10.87 10.57
C SER A 417 13.07 9.50 11.10
N ALA A 418 13.86 8.73 10.35
CA ALA A 418 14.40 7.45 10.83
C ALA A 418 15.27 7.62 12.09
N ASP A 419 16.12 8.64 12.14
CA ASP A 419 16.92 8.97 13.33
C ASP A 419 16.02 9.27 14.54
N ALA A 420 14.97 10.07 14.37
CA ALA A 420 14.01 10.36 15.44
C ALA A 420 13.26 9.08 15.87
N MET A 421 12.85 8.26 14.90
CA MET A 421 12.11 7.03 15.14
C MET A 421 12.95 5.97 15.87
N ASP A 422 14.28 5.98 15.78
CA ASP A 422 15.13 5.14 16.63
C ASP A 422 14.86 5.42 18.12
N THR A 423 14.77 6.70 18.49
CA THR A 423 14.46 7.12 19.87
C THR A 423 13.02 6.78 20.21
N VAL A 424 12.04 7.09 19.34
CA VAL A 424 10.63 6.73 19.54
C VAL A 424 10.47 5.23 19.82
N ARG A 425 11.14 4.37 19.06
CA ARG A 425 11.08 2.92 19.29
C ARG A 425 11.75 2.51 20.60
N LYS A 426 12.92 3.09 20.93
CA LYS A 426 13.64 2.80 22.18
C LYS A 426 12.83 3.19 23.41
N THR A 427 12.05 4.27 23.34
CA THR A 427 11.23 4.77 24.45
C THR A 427 9.77 4.31 24.36
N SER A 428 9.45 3.42 23.42
CA SER A 428 8.08 2.94 23.17
C SER A 428 7.07 4.07 22.97
N GLY A 429 7.47 5.17 22.34
CA GLY A 429 6.62 6.33 22.06
C GLY A 429 6.61 7.41 23.14
N THR A 430 7.25 7.20 24.29
CA THR A 430 7.15 8.15 25.44
C THR A 430 8.04 9.39 25.33
N ASP A 431 8.95 9.44 24.36
CA ASP A 431 9.80 10.61 24.13
C ASP A 431 9.09 11.64 23.24
N LYS A 432 8.57 12.70 23.88
CA LYS A 432 7.85 13.80 23.22
C LYS A 432 8.66 14.48 22.12
N GLU A 433 9.95 14.71 22.35
CA GLU A 433 10.79 15.43 21.40
C GLU A 433 11.00 14.59 20.14
N ALA A 434 11.30 13.30 20.31
CA ALA A 434 11.50 12.37 19.21
C ALA A 434 10.22 12.17 18.39
N VAL A 435 9.07 12.01 19.04
CA VAL A 435 7.77 11.88 18.35
C VAL A 435 7.46 13.14 17.54
N ASN A 436 7.59 14.33 18.14
CA ASN A 436 7.34 15.59 17.45
C ASN A 436 8.32 15.85 16.31
N LYS A 437 9.60 15.48 16.47
CA LYS A 437 10.60 15.59 15.41
C LYS A 437 10.24 14.73 14.20
N SER A 438 9.78 13.50 14.41
CA SER A 438 9.34 12.63 13.31
C SER A 438 8.09 13.19 12.63
N LEU A 439 7.09 13.63 13.40
CA LEU A 439 5.88 14.27 12.86
C LEU A 439 6.20 15.52 12.03
N ALA A 440 7.12 16.36 12.49
CA ALA A 440 7.56 17.56 11.77
C ALA A 440 8.26 17.22 10.44
N CYS A 441 9.08 16.17 10.40
CA CYS A 441 9.70 15.70 9.16
C CYS A 441 8.62 15.27 8.14
N TRP A 442 7.62 14.52 8.61
CA TRP A 442 6.53 14.05 7.74
C TRP A 442 5.57 15.14 7.31
N GLN A 443 5.39 16.19 8.12
CA GLN A 443 4.67 17.37 7.69
C GLN A 443 5.40 18.07 6.55
N GLN A 444 6.72 18.27 6.67
CA GLN A 444 7.52 18.85 5.58
C GLN A 444 7.50 17.98 4.31
N ILE A 445 7.53 16.66 4.44
CA ILE A 445 7.36 15.75 3.29
C ILE A 445 6.01 15.98 2.60
N LYS A 446 4.92 16.16 3.35
CA LYS A 446 3.60 16.48 2.77
C LYS A 446 3.62 17.83 2.07
N ASP A 447 4.27 18.84 2.64
CA ASP A 447 4.36 20.18 2.07
C ASP A 447 5.18 20.19 0.76
N ILE A 448 6.24 19.37 0.68
CA ILE A 448 7.01 19.14 -0.55
C ILE A 448 6.12 18.55 -1.66
N VAL A 449 5.34 17.51 -1.34
CA VAL A 449 4.45 16.89 -2.33
C VAL A 449 3.32 17.84 -2.73
N ALA A 450 2.80 18.66 -1.80
CA ALA A 450 1.78 19.66 -2.11
C ALA A 450 2.30 20.77 -3.04
N SER A 451 3.54 21.22 -2.82
CA SER A 451 4.19 22.24 -3.68
C SER A 451 4.70 21.66 -5.01
N HIS A 452 4.97 20.35 -5.06
CA HIS A 452 5.42 19.63 -6.25
C HIS A 452 4.55 18.40 -6.49
N PRO A 453 3.29 18.56 -6.95
CA PRO A 453 2.31 17.46 -7.02
C PRO A 453 2.71 16.29 -7.92
N ASN A 454 3.66 16.50 -8.83
CA ASN A 454 4.21 15.46 -9.73
C ASN A 454 5.51 14.83 -9.20
N SER A 455 5.91 15.10 -7.96
CA SER A 455 7.15 14.60 -7.36
C SER A 455 7.08 13.11 -7.03
N LEU A 456 6.03 12.69 -6.32
CA LEU A 456 5.72 11.30 -5.99
C LEU A 456 4.23 11.11 -5.65
N GLU A 457 3.74 9.87 -5.71
CA GLU A 457 2.37 9.52 -5.31
C GLU A 457 2.32 9.20 -3.80
N MET A 458 1.93 10.19 -2.99
CA MET A 458 1.92 10.06 -1.53
C MET A 458 1.03 8.90 -1.04
N GLY A 459 -0.12 8.65 -1.67
CA GLY A 459 -1.03 7.58 -1.27
C GLY A 459 -0.35 6.20 -1.37
N ARG A 460 0.43 5.98 -2.42
CA ARG A 460 1.20 4.77 -2.67
C ARG A 460 2.33 4.62 -1.67
N LEU A 461 3.10 5.69 -1.43
CA LEU A 461 4.13 5.69 -0.40
C LEU A 461 3.53 5.24 0.94
N MET A 462 2.42 5.85 1.35
CA MET A 462 1.75 5.49 2.61
C MET A 462 1.26 4.04 2.60
N ARG A 463 0.65 3.54 1.50
CA ARG A 463 0.26 2.12 1.38
C ARG A 463 1.43 1.15 1.51
N MET A 464 2.62 1.51 1.03
CA MET A 464 3.82 0.66 1.10
C MET A 464 4.51 0.70 2.47
N VAL A 465 4.40 1.82 3.18
CA VAL A 465 5.03 2.03 4.49
C VAL A 465 4.15 1.50 5.63
N GLN A 466 2.83 1.63 5.50
CA GLN A 466 1.85 1.21 6.50
C GLN A 466 1.52 -0.29 6.39
N SER A 467 1.13 -0.89 7.51
CA SER A 467 0.79 -2.32 7.59
C SER A 467 -0.52 -2.71 6.87
N LYS A 468 -1.35 -1.74 6.47
CA LYS A 468 -2.68 -1.97 5.90
C LYS A 468 -2.64 -2.12 4.37
N GLY A 469 -2.21 -3.28 3.87
CA GLY A 469 -2.51 -3.70 2.50
C GLY A 469 -1.39 -4.44 1.75
N TYR A 470 -0.13 -4.30 2.16
CA TYR A 470 1.00 -5.01 1.53
C TYR A 470 1.77 -5.83 2.57
N VAL A 471 1.46 -7.13 2.62
CA VAL A 471 2.01 -8.12 3.56
C VAL A 471 3.55 -8.19 3.52
N TYR A 472 4.16 -7.77 2.40
CA TYR A 472 5.59 -7.96 2.14
C TYR A 472 6.49 -6.81 2.61
N MET A 473 6.01 -5.56 2.63
CA MET A 473 6.86 -4.39 2.91
C MET A 473 6.33 -3.47 4.01
N GLY A 474 5.18 -3.80 4.62
CA GLY A 474 4.52 -2.97 5.62
C GLY A 474 5.19 -2.94 7.01
N ASN A 475 4.63 -2.10 7.88
CA ASN A 475 5.13 -1.78 9.24
C ASN A 475 6.47 -1.01 9.24
N MET A 476 6.88 -0.46 8.10
CA MET A 476 8.02 0.45 8.03
C MET A 476 7.67 1.83 8.60
N GLU A 477 6.39 2.11 8.83
CA GLU A 477 5.91 3.31 9.50
C GLU A 477 6.56 3.51 10.88
N ASN A 478 6.82 2.42 11.59
CA ASN A 478 7.50 2.44 12.88
C ASN A 478 9.02 2.63 12.79
N TYR A 479 9.59 2.61 11.58
CA TYR A 479 11.04 2.73 11.36
C TYR A 479 11.47 4.10 10.87
N PHE A 480 10.68 4.70 9.97
CA PHE A 480 10.95 6.02 9.40
C PHE A 480 9.67 6.76 9.00
N GLY A 481 8.50 6.19 9.29
CA GLY A 481 7.21 6.78 8.96
C GLY A 481 6.78 7.86 9.94
N PRO A 482 5.60 8.47 9.71
CA PRO A 482 4.96 9.22 10.79
C PRO A 482 4.72 8.23 11.95
N PRO A 483 5.00 8.61 13.20
CA PRO A 483 4.78 7.72 14.35
C PRO A 483 3.39 7.08 14.27
N SER A 484 3.31 5.76 14.41
CA SER A 484 2.03 5.06 14.37
C SER A 484 1.09 5.57 15.47
N GLN A 485 -0.21 5.32 15.31
CA GLN A 485 -1.20 5.72 16.33
C GLN A 485 -0.81 5.16 17.71
N ALA A 486 -0.30 3.92 17.77
CA ALA A 486 0.16 3.32 19.02
C ALA A 486 1.28 4.12 19.71
N PHE A 487 2.21 4.71 18.95
CA PHE A 487 3.25 5.57 19.54
C PHE A 487 2.71 6.94 19.96
N GLN A 488 1.74 7.48 19.24
CA GLN A 488 1.09 8.74 19.61
C GLN A 488 0.26 8.56 20.89
N ASP A 489 -0.53 7.49 20.98
CA ASP A 489 -1.31 7.14 22.18
C ASP A 489 -0.40 6.88 23.40
N ALA A 490 0.76 6.24 23.18
CA ALA A 490 1.75 6.01 24.24
C ALA A 490 2.39 7.31 24.73
N LEU A 491 2.64 8.27 23.84
CA LEU A 491 3.10 9.60 24.24
C LEU A 491 2.05 10.28 25.12
N ASP A 492 0.81 10.31 24.68
CA ASP A 492 -0.30 10.95 25.39
C ASP A 492 -0.49 10.34 26.79
N ALA A 493 -0.36 9.01 26.90
CA ALA A 493 -0.42 8.31 28.18
C ALA A 493 0.80 8.55 29.09
N SER A 494 1.95 8.95 28.55
CA SER A 494 3.20 9.16 29.30
C SER A 494 3.38 10.57 29.84
N LEU A 495 2.62 11.53 29.33
CA LEU A 495 2.67 12.91 29.81
C LEU A 495 2.08 12.98 31.23
N PRO A 496 2.77 13.58 32.21
CA PRO A 496 2.24 13.74 33.55
C PRO A 496 0.88 14.43 33.50
N VAL A 497 -0.08 13.89 34.25
CA VAL A 497 -1.28 14.65 34.60
C VAL A 497 -0.80 15.80 35.47
N GLU A 498 -0.57 16.97 34.87
CA GLU A 498 -0.52 18.19 35.66
C GLU A 498 -1.83 18.22 36.45
N THR A 499 -1.73 18.07 37.77
CA THR A 499 -2.81 18.44 38.67
C THR A 499 -3.08 19.90 38.40
N ALA A 500 -4.05 20.18 37.53
CA ALA A 500 -4.51 21.52 37.28
C ALA A 500 -4.80 22.14 38.65
N GLY A 501 -4.13 23.27 38.90
CA GLY A 501 -4.33 24.05 40.09
C GLY A 501 -5.81 24.32 40.32
N LYS A 502 -6.15 24.59 41.59
CA LYS A 502 -7.46 25.06 42.08
C LYS A 502 -8.31 25.69 40.97
N GLY A 503 -9.47 25.07 40.72
CA GLY A 503 -10.35 25.34 39.59
C GLY A 503 -10.65 26.82 39.37
N LYS A 504 -10.73 27.20 38.09
CA LYS A 504 -11.28 28.48 37.67
C LYS A 504 -12.76 28.56 38.08
N GLU A 505 -13.22 29.75 38.44
CA GLU A 505 -14.64 29.99 38.74
C GLU A 505 -15.45 29.89 37.43
N TRP A 506 -16.46 29.01 37.41
CA TRP A 506 -17.41 28.93 36.30
C TRP A 506 -18.38 30.12 36.34
N GLU A 507 -18.60 30.77 35.20
CA GLU A 507 -19.65 31.80 35.07
C GLU A 507 -21.00 31.13 34.77
N LEU A 508 -22.02 31.43 35.57
CA LEU A 508 -23.36 30.88 35.37
C LEU A 508 -24.05 31.58 34.18
N VAL A 509 -24.22 30.85 33.07
CA VAL A 509 -24.86 31.36 31.85
C VAL A 509 -26.37 31.13 31.85
N TYR A 510 -26.83 30.00 32.39
CA TYR A 510 -28.24 29.63 32.43
C TYR A 510 -28.50 28.69 33.60
N ASP A 511 -29.55 28.99 34.36
CA ASP A 511 -30.09 28.16 35.43
C ASP A 511 -31.62 28.17 35.33
N SER A 512 -32.23 27.02 35.60
CA SER A 512 -33.68 26.83 35.48
C SER A 512 -34.13 25.55 36.19
N ASP A 513 -35.26 25.66 36.88
CA ASP A 513 -36.00 24.55 37.47
C ASP A 513 -37.20 24.12 36.59
N PHE A 514 -37.31 24.68 35.38
CA PHE A 514 -38.41 24.48 34.44
C PHE A 514 -39.82 24.72 35.02
N SER A 515 -39.96 25.56 36.06
CA SER A 515 -41.26 25.93 36.62
C SER A 515 -42.11 26.80 35.69
N ASN A 516 -41.48 27.49 34.72
CA ASN A 516 -42.14 28.34 33.73
C ASN A 516 -42.20 27.69 32.34
N PRO A 517 -43.38 27.30 31.83
CA PRO A 517 -43.52 26.67 30.50
C PRO A 517 -43.00 27.51 29.33
N ALA A 518 -42.90 28.85 29.48
CA ALA A 518 -42.35 29.71 28.44
C ALA A 518 -40.85 29.48 28.18
N GLU A 519 -40.14 28.82 29.10
CA GLU A 519 -38.71 28.53 28.98
C GLU A 519 -38.37 27.56 27.87
N LEU A 520 -39.33 26.75 27.40
CA LEU A 520 -39.12 25.87 26.25
C LEU A 520 -38.67 26.67 25.01
N LYS A 521 -39.05 27.95 24.90
CA LYS A 521 -38.62 28.85 23.83
C LYS A 521 -37.11 29.12 23.82
N LYS A 522 -36.40 28.90 24.93
CA LYS A 522 -34.93 29.02 25.03
C LYS A 522 -34.20 27.80 24.44
N TRP A 523 -34.93 26.75 24.10
CA TRP A 523 -34.39 25.52 23.52
C TRP A 523 -34.81 25.37 22.06
N GLN A 524 -33.93 24.79 21.27
CA GLN A 524 -34.17 24.41 19.89
C GLN A 524 -34.35 22.90 19.86
N VAL A 525 -35.58 22.45 19.56
CA VAL A 525 -35.86 21.04 19.33
C VAL A 525 -35.29 20.66 17.97
N THR A 526 -34.35 19.72 17.96
CA THR A 526 -33.70 19.20 16.74
C THR A 526 -34.21 17.81 16.39
N ALA A 527 -34.68 17.03 17.37
CA ALA A 527 -35.38 15.77 17.16
C ALA A 527 -36.36 15.47 18.31
N GLY A 528 -37.42 14.71 18.04
CA GLY A 528 -38.43 14.33 19.03
C GLY A 528 -39.44 15.43 19.37
N ALA A 529 -40.33 15.12 20.32
CA ALA A 529 -41.31 16.06 20.86
C ALA A 529 -40.98 16.35 22.33
N TRP A 530 -40.93 17.64 22.68
CA TRP A 530 -40.52 18.12 24.00
C TRP A 530 -41.54 19.08 24.56
N GLU A 531 -41.80 18.98 25.86
CA GLU A 531 -42.69 19.86 26.61
C GLU A 531 -42.11 20.14 27.99
N ILE A 532 -42.53 21.25 28.61
CA ILE A 532 -42.30 21.47 30.03
C ILE A 532 -43.56 21.03 30.78
N ASN A 533 -43.41 20.06 31.69
CA ASN A 533 -44.51 19.53 32.48
C ASN A 533 -44.06 19.33 33.93
N ALA A 534 -44.84 19.85 34.88
CA ALA A 534 -44.63 19.71 36.31
C ALA A 534 -43.19 20.06 36.80
N GLY A 535 -42.59 21.14 36.29
CA GLY A 535 -41.23 21.55 36.69
C GLY A 535 -40.12 20.67 36.09
N ALA A 536 -40.36 20.04 34.95
CA ALA A 536 -39.37 19.25 34.24
C ALA A 536 -39.50 19.42 32.73
N LEU A 537 -38.36 19.36 32.04
CA LEU A 537 -38.30 19.27 30.59
C LEU A 537 -38.45 17.81 30.17
N CYS A 538 -39.60 17.48 29.60
CA CYS A 538 -40.03 16.12 29.32
C CYS A 538 -39.98 15.82 27.82
N CYS A 539 -39.57 14.61 27.47
CA CYS A 539 -39.61 14.11 26.11
C CYS A 539 -40.74 13.10 25.92
N GLN A 540 -41.47 13.20 24.80
CA GLN A 540 -42.63 12.38 24.45
C GLN A 540 -42.34 11.37 23.30
N GLY A 541 -41.12 11.35 22.76
CA GLY A 541 -40.75 10.52 21.61
C GLY A 541 -40.17 9.15 21.97
N LYS A 542 -40.45 8.12 21.16
CA LYS A 542 -39.99 6.73 21.37
C LYS A 542 -38.62 6.41 20.75
N ALA A 543 -38.08 7.27 19.89
CA ALA A 543 -36.76 7.13 19.28
C ALA A 543 -36.22 8.49 18.80
N ASP A 544 -34.92 8.71 18.99
CA ASP A 544 -34.15 9.93 18.69
C ASP A 544 -34.79 11.24 19.17
N ASN A 545 -34.38 11.67 20.37
CA ASN A 545 -34.89 12.87 21.01
C ASN A 545 -33.73 13.80 21.37
N ARG A 546 -33.70 14.98 20.75
CA ARG A 546 -32.59 15.94 20.91
C ARG A 546 -33.09 17.37 20.96
N LEU A 547 -32.46 18.13 21.85
CA LEU A 547 -32.63 19.57 21.93
C LEU A 547 -31.28 20.23 22.16
N LEU A 548 -31.17 21.49 21.73
CA LEU A 548 -29.99 22.34 21.93
C LEU A 548 -30.40 23.63 22.62
N PHE A 549 -29.52 24.18 23.46
CA PHE A 549 -29.73 25.49 24.04
C PHE A 549 -29.54 26.56 22.95
N ARG A 550 -30.50 27.47 22.77
CA ARG A 550 -30.48 28.42 21.64
C ARG A 550 -29.40 29.48 21.74
N GLN A 551 -28.98 29.81 22.97
CA GLN A 551 -27.98 30.84 23.18
C GLN A 551 -26.59 30.24 22.98
N SER A 552 -25.77 30.95 22.20
CA SER A 552 -24.37 30.60 22.03
C SER A 552 -23.64 30.76 23.37
N VAL A 553 -23.00 29.68 23.82
CA VAL A 553 -22.12 29.68 24.98
C VAL A 553 -20.68 29.55 24.47
N PRO A 554 -19.90 30.65 24.45
CA PRO A 554 -18.52 30.60 23.99
C PRO A 554 -17.65 29.76 24.94
N ASP A 555 -16.45 29.40 24.47
CA ASP A 555 -15.40 28.77 25.28
C ASP A 555 -15.74 27.36 25.84
N TYR A 556 -15.13 27.06 26.99
CA TYR A 556 -15.23 25.79 27.71
C TYR A 556 -16.54 25.73 28.48
N GLN A 557 -17.18 24.56 28.51
CA GLN A 557 -18.56 24.42 28.92
C GLN A 557 -18.69 23.39 30.03
N ARG A 558 -19.52 23.72 31.03
CA ARG A 558 -19.99 22.81 32.06
C ARG A 558 -21.52 22.80 32.05
N ILE A 559 -22.11 21.61 32.01
CA ILE A 559 -23.54 21.40 32.11
C ILE A 559 -23.80 20.50 33.31
N GLU A 560 -24.68 20.94 34.19
CA GLU A 560 -25.13 20.20 35.36
C GLU A 560 -26.65 20.12 35.32
N PHE A 561 -27.19 18.91 35.46
CA PHE A 561 -28.62 18.68 35.46
C PHE A 561 -29.00 17.43 36.25
N THR A 562 -30.23 17.40 36.73
CA THR A 562 -30.84 16.20 37.30
C THR A 562 -31.85 15.63 36.33
N ALA A 563 -31.72 14.36 35.98
CA ALA A 563 -32.65 13.68 35.08
C ALA A 563 -33.00 12.27 35.57
N GLN A 564 -34.14 11.77 35.10
CA GLN A 564 -34.58 10.40 35.37
C GLN A 564 -35.15 9.79 34.10
N VAL A 565 -34.99 8.47 33.96
CA VAL A 565 -35.69 7.70 32.93
C VAL A 565 -36.89 7.03 33.60
N LEU A 566 -38.10 7.28 33.09
CA LEU A 566 -39.30 6.66 33.65
C LEU A 566 -39.37 5.16 33.30
N PRO A 567 -39.85 4.28 34.20
CA PRO A 567 -39.98 2.86 33.90
C PRO A 567 -41.01 2.60 32.80
N GLU A 568 -40.63 1.82 31.78
CA GLU A 568 -41.53 1.32 30.73
C GLU A 568 -41.40 -0.22 30.64
N ALA A 569 -42.53 -0.92 30.63
CA ALA A 569 -42.55 -2.38 30.66
C ALA A 569 -41.94 -2.97 29.38
N GLY A 570 -40.82 -3.71 29.53
CA GLY A 570 -40.17 -4.41 28.42
C GLY A 570 -39.28 -3.53 27.53
N ALA A 571 -39.07 -2.26 27.87
CA ALA A 571 -38.17 -1.37 27.14
C ALA A 571 -36.87 -1.13 27.92
N PRO A 572 -35.70 -1.08 27.25
CA PRO A 572 -34.46 -0.69 27.89
C PRO A 572 -34.46 0.80 28.25
N ALA A 573 -33.71 1.20 29.28
CA ALA A 573 -33.57 2.61 29.64
C ALA A 573 -32.87 3.39 28.51
N SER A 574 -33.43 4.54 28.14
CA SER A 574 -32.83 5.51 27.22
C SER A 574 -31.59 6.16 27.84
N ASP A 575 -30.71 6.69 27.00
CA ASP A 575 -29.50 7.39 27.44
C ASP A 575 -29.79 8.81 27.95
N LEU A 576 -28.97 9.27 28.90
CA LEU A 576 -29.00 10.63 29.45
C LEU A 576 -27.73 11.36 28.99
N SER A 577 -27.66 11.63 27.68
CA SER A 577 -26.45 12.07 26.98
C SER A 577 -26.36 13.58 26.81
N VAL A 578 -25.14 14.12 26.76
CA VAL A 578 -24.87 15.57 26.70
C VAL A 578 -23.99 15.92 25.51
N PHE A 579 -24.35 17.00 24.82
CA PHE A 579 -23.50 17.64 23.82
C PHE A 579 -22.80 18.86 24.41
N LEU A 580 -21.49 18.98 24.18
CA LEU A 580 -20.71 20.19 24.46
C LEU A 580 -20.07 20.72 23.19
N GLN A 581 -20.01 22.05 23.06
CA GLN A 581 -19.32 22.77 21.99
C GLN A 581 -19.73 22.29 20.59
N VAL A 582 -21.04 22.12 20.38
CA VAL A 582 -21.64 21.75 19.10
C VAL A 582 -22.03 22.99 18.30
N ALA A 583 -22.02 22.89 16.97
CA ALA A 583 -22.47 23.97 16.11
C ALA A 583 -24.01 24.12 16.18
N ALA A 584 -24.50 25.34 15.93
CA ALA A 584 -25.94 25.64 15.89
C ALA A 584 -26.67 24.98 14.71
N GLU A 585 -25.93 24.63 13.65
CA GLU A 585 -26.46 23.98 12.44
C GLU A 585 -25.60 22.76 12.07
N GLY A 586 -26.23 21.74 11.46
CA GLY A 586 -25.57 20.50 11.05
C GLY A 586 -25.76 19.33 12.04
N ASP A 587 -25.01 18.24 11.83
CA ASP A 587 -25.05 17.08 12.72
C ASP A 587 -24.24 17.34 14.01
N SER A 588 -24.92 17.43 15.15
CA SER A 588 -24.31 17.66 16.46
C SER A 588 -23.23 16.62 16.82
N LEU A 589 -23.35 15.37 16.32
CA LEU A 589 -22.33 14.34 16.57
C LEU A 589 -21.02 14.59 15.83
N GLN A 590 -21.04 15.41 14.77
CA GLN A 590 -19.88 15.68 13.92
C GLN A 590 -19.16 16.99 14.27
N THR A 591 -19.72 17.84 15.13
CA THR A 591 -19.21 19.20 15.34
C THR A 591 -18.59 19.43 16.71
N GLY A 592 -19.02 18.71 17.74
CA GLY A 592 -18.60 18.90 19.13
C GLY A 592 -18.17 17.64 19.87
N TYR A 593 -18.31 17.67 21.20
CA TYR A 593 -18.22 16.50 22.06
C TYR A 593 -19.61 15.93 22.34
N PHE A 594 -19.72 14.61 22.37
CA PHE A 594 -20.91 13.88 22.77
C PHE A 594 -20.54 12.90 23.89
N PHE A 595 -21.09 13.15 25.08
CA PHE A 595 -20.93 12.32 26.26
C PHE A 595 -22.18 11.45 26.39
N GLN A 596 -22.02 10.16 26.09
CA GLN A 596 -23.09 9.19 26.16
C GLN A 596 -23.08 8.46 27.49
N PHE A 597 -24.14 8.64 28.28
CA PHE A 597 -24.38 7.92 29.53
C PHE A 597 -25.60 7.00 29.37
N GLY A 598 -25.39 5.69 29.48
CA GLY A 598 -26.44 4.68 29.30
C GLY A 598 -26.81 4.33 27.85
N GLY A 599 -25.88 4.45 26.90
CA GLY A 599 -26.10 4.08 25.49
C GLY A 599 -26.40 2.59 25.28
N MET A 600 -26.89 2.25 24.07
CA MET A 600 -27.19 0.86 23.65
C MET A 600 -28.05 0.10 24.67
N GLY A 601 -29.13 0.75 25.14
CA GLY A 601 -30.00 0.18 26.18
C GLY A 601 -29.31 0.02 27.53
N ASN A 602 -28.60 1.07 27.96
CA ASN A 602 -27.92 1.16 29.25
C ASN A 602 -26.77 0.14 29.46
N THR A 603 -26.09 -0.22 28.37
CA THR A 603 -24.96 -1.16 28.38
C THR A 603 -23.62 -0.53 28.03
N LEU A 604 -23.60 0.80 27.83
CA LEU A 604 -22.48 1.47 27.20
C LEU A 604 -22.35 2.93 27.66
N HIS A 605 -21.12 3.36 27.95
CA HIS A 605 -20.74 4.77 28.01
C HIS A 605 -19.78 5.10 26.86
N ARG A 606 -19.90 6.31 26.30
CA ARG A 606 -18.97 6.80 25.27
C ARG A 606 -18.65 8.27 25.44
N ILE A 607 -17.47 8.67 25.00
CA ILE A 607 -17.15 10.07 24.71
C ILE A 607 -16.70 10.12 23.25
N ILE A 608 -17.39 10.92 22.45
CA ILE A 608 -17.16 11.06 21.01
C ILE A 608 -16.79 12.51 20.72
N ARG A 609 -15.80 12.75 19.86
CA ARG A 609 -15.42 14.07 19.35
C ARG A 609 -15.44 14.04 17.83
N LYS A 610 -16.29 14.88 17.22
CA LYS A 610 -16.42 14.99 15.75
C LYS A 610 -16.51 13.63 15.05
N GLY A 611 -17.44 12.79 15.51
CA GLY A 611 -17.65 11.43 15.00
C GLY A 611 -16.63 10.37 15.43
N SER A 612 -15.51 10.76 16.07
CA SER A 612 -14.47 9.83 16.51
C SER A 612 -14.66 9.45 17.98
N ILE A 613 -14.64 8.14 18.29
CA ILE A 613 -14.74 7.65 19.67
C ILE A 613 -13.42 7.95 20.39
N LEU A 614 -13.47 8.80 21.41
CA LEU A 614 -12.33 9.07 22.31
C LEU A 614 -12.24 8.04 23.42
N TRP A 615 -13.38 7.55 23.89
CA TRP A 615 -13.46 6.54 24.94
C TRP A 615 -14.77 5.77 24.86
N GLU A 616 -14.70 4.50 25.25
CA GLU A 616 -15.84 3.61 25.35
C GLU A 616 -15.67 2.68 26.56
N GLU A 617 -16.75 2.51 27.32
CA GLU A 617 -16.86 1.48 28.36
C GLU A 617 -18.10 0.62 28.09
N GLN A 618 -17.87 -0.67 27.87
CA GLN A 618 -18.94 -1.65 27.73
C GLN A 618 -19.28 -2.27 29.09
N GLN A 619 -20.56 -2.50 29.32
CA GLN A 619 -21.11 -3.06 30.58
C GLN A 619 -20.69 -2.26 31.82
N PRO A 620 -20.88 -0.93 31.85
CA PRO A 620 -20.37 -0.06 32.91
C PRO A 620 -20.93 -0.43 34.28
N LYS A 621 -20.18 -0.13 35.35
CA LYS A 621 -20.60 -0.38 36.75
C LYS A 621 -21.66 0.61 37.23
N ILE A 622 -21.53 1.87 36.82
CA ILE A 622 -22.52 2.92 37.05
C ILE A 622 -23.49 2.86 35.88
N ARG A 623 -24.79 2.74 36.13
CA ARG A 623 -25.83 2.59 35.11
C ARG A 623 -27.04 3.44 35.47
N ILE A 624 -27.85 3.77 34.48
CA ILE A 624 -29.15 4.40 34.69
C ILE A 624 -30.07 3.41 35.40
N VAL A 625 -30.72 3.83 36.47
CA VAL A 625 -31.74 3.05 37.17
C VAL A 625 -33.09 3.69 36.87
N ALA A 626 -33.99 2.95 36.22
CA ALA A 626 -35.31 3.48 35.86
C ALA A 626 -36.09 3.91 37.13
N GLY A 627 -36.65 5.11 37.10
CA GLY A 627 -37.33 5.74 38.24
C GLY A 627 -36.40 6.45 39.23
N GLN A 628 -35.08 6.29 39.12
CA GLN A 628 -34.11 7.04 39.94
C GLN A 628 -33.77 8.37 39.25
N LYS A 629 -33.70 9.44 40.05
CA LYS A 629 -33.09 10.71 39.64
C LYS A 629 -31.58 10.61 39.75
N HIS A 630 -30.88 10.91 38.67
CA HIS A 630 -29.43 10.98 38.61
C HIS A 630 -28.97 12.43 38.49
N GLN A 631 -27.98 12.83 39.29
CA GLN A 631 -27.27 14.10 39.10
C GLN A 631 -26.14 13.87 38.11
N ILE A 632 -26.14 14.59 36.99
CA ILE A 632 -25.16 14.45 35.92
C ILE A 632 -24.43 15.77 35.74
N VAL A 633 -23.10 15.71 35.80
CA VAL A 633 -22.21 16.84 35.51
C VAL A 633 -21.30 16.45 34.36
N VAL A 634 -21.34 17.23 33.29
CA VAL A 634 -20.47 17.08 32.13
C VAL A 634 -19.73 18.38 31.91
N GLU A 635 -18.41 18.32 31.85
CA GLU A 635 -17.58 19.49 31.60
C GLU A 635 -16.45 19.19 30.64
N ASN A 636 -16.12 20.19 29.83
CA ASN A 636 -14.87 20.31 29.13
C ASN A 636 -14.16 21.54 29.69
N ASP A 637 -13.17 21.31 30.54
CA ASP A 637 -12.38 22.33 31.24
C ASP A 637 -10.98 22.39 30.59
N GLU A 638 -10.80 23.28 29.62
CA GLU A 638 -9.53 23.45 28.90
C GLU A 638 -8.99 22.16 28.24
N GLY A 639 -9.90 21.31 27.75
CA GLY A 639 -9.59 20.00 27.19
C GLY A 639 -9.77 18.85 28.18
N LEU A 640 -9.88 19.12 29.48
CA LEU A 640 -10.17 18.11 30.48
C LEU A 640 -11.67 17.79 30.49
N LEU A 641 -12.01 16.66 29.88
CA LEU A 641 -13.35 16.13 29.76
C LEU A 641 -13.71 15.33 31.02
N ARG A 642 -14.77 15.70 31.71
CA ARG A 642 -15.28 14.95 32.87
C ARG A 642 -16.75 14.58 32.68
N LEU A 643 -17.09 13.33 32.96
CA LEU A 643 -18.46 12.84 33.14
C LEU A 643 -18.57 12.32 34.58
N ASN A 644 -19.36 13.03 35.39
CA ASN A 644 -19.66 12.67 36.76
C ASN A 644 -21.14 12.35 36.89
N VAL A 645 -21.45 11.25 37.57
CA VAL A 645 -22.82 10.80 37.83
C VAL A 645 -22.95 10.48 39.32
N ASP A 646 -23.94 11.08 39.98
CA ASP A 646 -24.23 10.90 41.40
C ASP A 646 -23.01 11.11 42.31
N GLY A 647 -22.20 12.12 41.99
CA GLY A 647 -20.98 12.47 42.72
C GLY A 647 -19.78 11.56 42.44
N LYS A 648 -19.88 10.64 41.48
CA LYS A 648 -18.78 9.73 41.08
C LYS A 648 -18.31 10.02 39.67
N ASP A 649 -17.00 10.14 39.50
CA ASP A 649 -16.41 10.27 38.17
C ASP A 649 -16.56 8.96 37.41
N VAL A 650 -17.45 8.96 36.41
CA VAL A 650 -17.57 7.88 35.43
C VAL A 650 -16.34 7.89 34.54
N ARG A 651 -15.91 9.09 34.09
CA ARG A 651 -14.68 9.24 33.30
C ARG A 651 -14.08 10.64 33.40
N VAL A 652 -12.75 10.68 33.43
CA VAL A 652 -11.93 11.88 33.21
C VAL A 652 -10.95 11.60 32.06
N LEU A 653 -10.91 12.45 31.04
CA LEU A 653 -10.05 12.36 29.83
C LEU A 653 -9.45 13.74 29.53
N ARG A 654 -8.27 13.79 28.90
CA ARG A 654 -7.71 15.04 28.35
C ARG A 654 -7.56 14.91 26.84
#